data_AF-A0A430Q8G6-F1
#
_entry.id   AF-A0A430Q8G6-F1
#
_cell.length_a   1.000
_cell.length_b   1.000
_cell.length_c   1.000
_cell.angle_alpha   90.00
_cell.angle_beta   90.00
_cell.angle_gamma   90.00
#
_symmetry.space_group_name_H-M   'P 1'
#
loop_
_entity.id
_entity.type
_entity.pdbx_description
1 polymer ?
#
loop_
_entity_poly.entity_id
_entity_poly.type
_entity_poly.pdbx_seq_one_letter_code
_entity_poly.pdbx_strand_id
1 'polypeptide(L)'
;MSNNEIYEDFNECLKIGILHIPSGRFLTAEVFNNEINISGTALRRRQVWSLITDRKNTDTLFLQNSLGRFLSVNKDGKISTSLKSDCEERFRLEFAPDGTGEWAFKSDAYGFYLTGTDTQVSCFSKSPVWWSFRLATHPQVHIRHQFRSRYLRLLNDGLELRADQPYPWGPESVIWIEQPTMVASQGFGRSPNIPLVGKAAVSRLGRVAFRMPNGKYLKSNGEMCSEMDDSTLFSFEYRPGNPGTFAFRDQTGHYLTTIGPGTTKVKTNTNIGKEELFLIEHAALQVGNPGTFAFRDQTGHYLTTIGPGTTKVKTNTNIGKEELFLIEHAALQVGIEISANQHELDETAIFQLEYIGGMGFNALEAIASNPASTLSGPDGGVNDSSASNSSLINNNHSITNGVHSDVYFLTTGFWRLRSRSGKLWKLASSSGVKNTSSDGDQESLFEMLTVNKVNDKQIRQIVFRSNDGEQSLTARKLGAVSTSGRLIDETQLPSSDELFNIILTNRTSIVFLSSLTGGFLVRGKQNILDSNGVAYEPFYIRVTKRHTYKFFARNPNSTYSIWAASLDGTLQLEPTHQTPTDDENNKDTEDTINNDLKYEFQLHFLGHSRVLIQSLNSQRGNSISLVKSEVKGDVKLDIPSGGGGDITINYIWEI
;
A
#
# COMPACT_ATOMS: atom_id res chain seq x y z
N MET A 1 21.60 -12.96 19.47
CA MET A 1 20.27 -12.98 18.82
C MET A 1 20.39 -12.09 17.60
N SER A 2 19.86 -12.51 16.46
CA SER A 2 20.05 -11.86 15.15
C SER A 2 19.11 -10.67 14.95
N ASN A 3 19.62 -9.54 14.45
CA ASN A 3 18.87 -8.29 14.26
C ASN A 3 17.95 -8.28 13.00
N ASN A 4 17.54 -9.45 12.49
CA ASN A 4 16.89 -9.60 11.19
C ASN A 4 15.38 -9.97 11.28
N GLU A 5 14.71 -9.61 12.38
CA GLU A 5 13.26 -9.79 12.55
C GLU A 5 12.55 -8.45 12.81
N ILE A 6 12.49 -7.59 11.78
CA ILE A 6 11.47 -6.54 11.67
C ILE A 6 10.94 -6.55 10.22
N TYR A 7 10.03 -7.48 9.95
CA TYR A 7 9.08 -7.32 8.85
C TYR A 7 7.93 -6.49 9.41
N GLU A 8 7.73 -5.28 8.89
CA GLU A 8 6.61 -4.43 9.32
C GLU A 8 5.28 -4.95 8.74
N ASP A 9 4.72 -6.00 9.34
CA ASP A 9 3.29 -6.28 9.21
C ASP A 9 2.49 -5.24 10.00
N PHE A 10 1.32 -4.88 9.49
CA PHE A 10 0.38 -3.92 10.08
C PHE A 10 -0.08 -4.37 11.48
N ASN A 11 -0.12 -5.69 11.71
CA ASN A 11 -0.48 -6.27 13.01
C ASN A 11 0.67 -6.19 14.04
N GLU A 12 1.94 -6.11 13.59
CA GLU A 12 3.11 -5.90 14.45
C GLU A 12 3.46 -4.42 14.68
N CYS A 13 3.23 -3.56 13.69
CA CYS A 13 3.59 -2.13 13.68
C CYS A 13 2.44 -1.26 13.13
N LEU A 14 1.70 -0.57 13.99
CA LEU A 14 0.69 0.42 13.59
C LEU A 14 1.27 1.84 13.65
N LYS A 15 1.31 2.55 12.51
CA LYS A 15 1.77 3.94 12.44
C LYS A 15 0.61 4.93 12.64
N ILE A 16 0.73 5.81 13.62
CA ILE A 16 -0.27 6.85 13.94
C ILE A 16 0.34 8.24 14.15
N GLY A 17 -0.48 9.28 14.06
CA GLY A 17 -0.23 10.56 14.71
C GLY A 17 -1.10 10.71 15.96
N ILE A 18 -0.52 11.06 17.10
CA ILE A 18 -1.25 11.26 18.36
C ILE A 18 -1.71 12.73 18.43
N LEU A 19 -3.00 12.98 18.64
CA LEU A 19 -3.65 14.28 18.48
C LEU A 19 -4.22 14.78 19.81
N HIS A 20 -3.70 15.90 20.31
CA HIS A 20 -4.08 16.47 21.60
C HIS A 20 -5.48 17.08 21.57
N ILE A 21 -6.30 16.66 22.54
CA ILE A 21 -7.63 17.22 22.81
C ILE A 21 -7.46 18.30 23.89
N PRO A 22 -7.93 19.55 23.70
CA PRO A 22 -8.79 20.03 22.61
C PRO A 22 -8.05 20.81 21.50
N SER A 23 -6.71 20.92 21.50
CA SER A 23 -6.01 21.86 20.60
C SER A 23 -5.95 21.41 19.13
N GLY A 24 -6.17 20.12 18.83
CA GLY A 24 -6.05 19.58 17.48
C GLY A 24 -4.62 19.61 16.93
N ARG A 25 -3.61 19.66 17.83
CA ARG A 25 -2.18 19.58 17.49
C ARG A 25 -1.61 18.20 17.77
N PHE A 26 -0.62 17.80 17.00
CA PHE A 26 0.04 16.50 17.07
C PHE A 26 1.20 16.47 18.07
N LEU A 27 1.29 15.38 18.83
CA LEU A 27 2.48 14.99 19.56
C LEU A 27 3.65 14.83 18.57
N THR A 28 4.68 15.62 18.76
CA THR A 28 5.78 15.86 17.83
C THR A 28 7.09 15.50 18.51
N ALA A 29 7.89 14.65 17.88
CA ALA A 29 9.29 14.43 18.26
C ALA A 29 10.18 15.36 17.42
N GLU A 30 11.00 16.16 18.09
CA GLU A 30 11.95 17.06 17.42
C GLU A 30 13.25 16.34 17.05
N VAL A 31 13.81 16.72 15.90
CA VAL A 31 15.09 16.17 15.40
C VAL A 31 16.27 16.72 16.19
N PHE A 32 16.18 17.96 16.66
CA PHE A 32 17.16 18.58 17.55
C PHE A 32 16.73 18.36 19.00
N ASN A 33 17.71 18.14 19.89
CA ASN A 33 17.56 17.79 21.31
C ASN A 33 16.75 16.50 21.62
N ASN A 34 16.04 15.91 20.66
CA ASN A 34 15.05 14.83 20.85
C ASN A 34 13.92 15.21 21.83
N GLU A 35 13.56 16.50 21.87
CA GLU A 35 12.45 17.01 22.68
C GLU A 35 11.10 16.54 22.13
N ILE A 36 10.09 16.47 23.00
CA ILE A 36 8.73 16.06 22.65
C ILE A 36 7.76 17.18 23.03
N ASN A 37 6.97 17.63 22.07
CA ASN A 37 6.04 18.75 22.22
C ASN A 37 4.71 18.49 21.49
N ILE A 38 3.77 19.42 21.59
CA ILE A 38 2.43 19.36 20.96
C ILE A 38 2.25 20.54 19.99
N SER A 39 3.22 20.75 19.10
CA SER A 39 3.22 21.88 18.14
C SER A 39 2.63 21.55 16.76
N GLY A 40 2.69 20.29 16.32
CA GLY A 40 2.41 19.90 14.94
C GLY A 40 0.98 20.20 14.50
N THR A 41 0.78 20.89 13.38
CA THR A 41 -0.55 21.18 12.80
C THR A 41 -0.94 20.24 11.65
N ALA A 42 -0.05 19.31 11.29
CA ALA A 42 -0.18 18.39 10.16
C ALA A 42 0.52 17.06 10.50
N LEU A 43 -0.04 15.95 10.02
CA LEU A 43 0.61 14.65 10.11
C LEU A 43 1.71 14.57 9.05
N ARG A 44 2.96 14.63 9.50
CA ARG A 44 4.20 14.53 8.72
C ARG A 44 5.19 13.68 9.52
N ARG A 45 6.32 13.29 8.94
CA ARG A 45 7.35 12.43 9.57
C ARG A 45 7.57 12.65 11.09
N ARG A 46 7.81 13.89 11.58
CA ARG A 46 8.03 14.20 13.02
C ARG A 46 6.81 13.95 13.94
N GLN A 47 5.63 13.83 13.37
CA GLN A 47 4.36 13.57 14.06
C GLN A 47 3.93 12.10 13.98
N VAL A 48 4.67 11.26 13.24
CA VAL A 48 4.41 9.81 13.12
C VAL A 48 5.08 9.07 14.27
N TRP A 49 4.28 8.24 14.94
CA TRP A 49 4.68 7.31 15.98
C TRP A 49 4.28 5.89 15.54
N SER A 50 5.24 4.98 15.46
CA SER A 50 5.02 3.55 15.29
C SER A 50 4.66 2.92 16.64
N LEU A 51 3.53 2.25 16.72
CA LEU A 51 3.15 1.40 17.85
C LEU A 51 3.61 -0.02 17.56
N ILE A 52 4.64 -0.47 18.28
CA ILE A 52 5.26 -1.80 18.10
C ILE A 52 4.84 -2.68 19.27
N THR A 53 4.16 -3.80 19.02
CA THR A 53 3.77 -4.73 20.10
C THR A 53 5.02 -5.33 20.76
N ASP A 54 5.04 -5.41 22.11
CA ASP A 54 6.05 -6.24 22.80
C ASP A 54 5.70 -7.72 22.62
N ARG A 55 6.39 -8.41 21.70
CA ARG A 55 6.25 -9.85 21.45
C ARG A 55 6.46 -10.71 22.72
N LYS A 56 7.01 -10.17 23.82
CA LYS A 56 7.17 -10.85 25.13
C LYS A 56 6.02 -10.58 26.11
N ASN A 57 5.23 -9.54 25.90
CA ASN A 57 4.16 -9.10 26.81
C ASN A 57 2.99 -8.55 25.98
N THR A 58 2.07 -9.44 25.62
CA THR A 58 1.02 -9.22 24.63
C THR A 58 0.08 -8.05 24.91
N ASP A 59 -0.01 -7.58 26.15
CA ASP A 59 -0.89 -6.48 26.53
C ASP A 59 -0.20 -5.10 26.43
N THR A 60 1.07 -5.08 25.99
CA THR A 60 1.91 -3.87 25.97
C THR A 60 2.53 -3.60 24.60
N LEU A 61 2.87 -2.34 24.38
CA LEU A 61 3.53 -1.84 23.18
C LEU A 61 4.62 -0.81 23.53
N PHE A 62 5.48 -0.54 22.56
CA PHE A 62 6.40 0.59 22.56
C PHE A 62 5.93 1.64 21.56
N LEU A 63 6.12 2.93 21.88
CA LEU A 63 5.90 4.04 20.95
C LEU A 63 7.24 4.50 20.39
N GLN A 64 7.51 4.27 19.11
CA GLN A 64 8.75 4.66 18.44
C GLN A 64 8.52 5.86 17.50
N ASN A 65 9.38 6.87 17.56
CA ASN A 65 9.32 8.02 16.67
C ASN A 65 10.04 7.77 15.32
N SER A 66 9.91 8.72 14.38
CA SER A 66 10.52 8.65 13.04
C SER A 66 12.07 8.70 12.97
N LEU A 67 12.74 8.64 14.13
CA LEU A 67 14.20 8.55 14.29
C LEU A 67 14.61 7.19 14.90
N GLY A 68 13.68 6.24 15.01
CA GLY A 68 13.92 4.93 15.63
C GLY A 68 14.00 4.95 17.16
N ARG A 69 13.68 6.09 17.80
CA ARG A 69 13.77 6.24 19.27
C ARG A 69 12.42 6.00 19.93
N PHE A 70 12.40 5.18 20.97
CA PHE A 70 11.23 4.90 21.79
C PHE A 70 10.93 6.04 22.76
N LEU A 71 9.66 6.33 23.00
CA LEU A 71 9.19 7.15 24.11
C LEU A 71 9.54 6.45 25.43
N SER A 72 10.22 7.14 26.33
CA SER A 72 10.67 6.60 27.62
C SER A 72 10.16 7.47 28.76
N VAL A 73 9.70 6.87 29.86
CA VAL A 73 9.08 7.52 31.01
C VAL A 73 9.77 7.05 32.29
N ASN A 74 10.35 7.98 33.03
CA ASN A 74 10.95 7.66 34.33
C ASN A 74 9.91 7.62 35.47
N LYS A 75 10.32 7.10 36.62
CA LYS A 75 9.52 7.04 37.87
C LYS A 75 8.85 8.35 38.31
N ASP A 76 9.40 9.50 37.91
CA ASP A 76 8.94 10.85 38.27
C ASP A 76 7.97 11.41 37.20
N GLY A 77 7.60 10.59 36.22
CA GLY A 77 6.74 10.94 35.09
C GLY A 77 7.39 11.85 34.05
N LYS A 78 8.71 12.04 34.10
CA LYS A 78 9.43 12.80 33.08
C LYS A 78 9.62 11.94 31.84
N ILE A 79 9.21 12.46 30.68
CA ILE A 79 9.44 11.82 29.38
C ILE A 79 10.86 12.08 28.87
N SER A 80 11.36 11.16 28.06
CA SER A 80 12.55 11.31 27.21
C SER A 80 12.43 10.39 25.98
N THR A 81 13.50 10.25 25.19
CA THR A 81 13.55 9.26 24.12
C THR A 81 14.78 8.35 24.23
N SER A 82 14.57 7.06 24.01
CA SER A 82 15.54 5.98 24.22
C SER A 82 15.82 5.22 22.92
N LEU A 83 17.01 4.61 22.80
CA LEU A 83 17.32 3.63 21.75
C LEU A 83 17.16 2.18 22.26
N LYS A 84 16.72 2.01 23.52
CA LYS A 84 16.44 0.73 24.15
C LYS A 84 14.92 0.57 24.31
N SER A 85 14.47 -0.67 24.35
CA SER A 85 13.08 -1.05 24.60
C SER A 85 13.01 -1.93 25.86
N ASP A 86 12.94 -1.27 27.02
CA ASP A 86 12.75 -1.93 28.32
C ASP A 86 11.56 -1.35 29.10
N CYS A 87 11.52 -1.49 30.43
CA CYS A 87 10.36 -1.19 31.26
C CYS A 87 9.92 0.29 31.24
N GLU A 88 10.86 1.24 31.17
CA GLU A 88 10.53 2.68 31.08
C GLU A 88 9.94 3.04 29.70
N GLU A 89 10.08 2.19 28.68
CA GLU A 89 9.52 2.39 27.33
C GLU A 89 8.21 1.61 27.06
N ARG A 90 7.75 0.74 27.96
CA ARG A 90 6.50 -0.04 27.78
C ARG A 90 5.26 0.77 28.14
N PHE A 91 4.25 0.71 27.28
CA PHE A 91 2.93 1.31 27.48
C PHE A 91 1.79 0.31 27.28
N ARG A 92 0.67 0.58 27.95
CA ARG A 92 -0.65 -0.02 27.67
C ARG A 92 -1.56 1.03 27.03
N LEU A 93 -2.47 0.56 26.17
CA LEU A 93 -3.57 1.36 25.65
C LEU A 93 -4.82 1.14 26.52
N GLU A 94 -5.48 2.23 26.89
CA GLU A 94 -6.84 2.22 27.40
C GLU A 94 -7.74 3.05 26.46
N PHE A 95 -8.99 2.64 26.28
CA PHE A 95 -9.93 3.24 25.32
C PHE A 95 -11.14 3.82 26.04
N ALA A 96 -11.65 4.96 25.58
CA ALA A 96 -12.79 5.59 26.22
C ALA A 96 -14.05 4.69 26.14
N PRO A 97 -14.83 4.57 27.22
CA PRO A 97 -15.95 3.63 27.30
C PRO A 97 -17.16 4.06 26.45
N ASP A 98 -17.21 5.31 26.02
CA ASP A 98 -18.36 6.00 25.41
C ASP A 98 -18.42 5.97 23.86
N GLY A 99 -17.52 5.23 23.20
CA GLY A 99 -17.50 5.11 21.74
C GLY A 99 -16.92 6.32 20.98
N THR A 100 -16.44 7.34 21.70
CA THR A 100 -15.80 8.55 21.13
C THR A 100 -14.60 8.25 20.24
N GLY A 101 -13.92 7.11 20.46
CA GLY A 101 -12.66 6.77 19.79
C GLY A 101 -11.42 7.37 20.45
N GLU A 102 -11.54 7.92 21.66
CA GLU A 102 -10.43 8.47 22.43
C GLU A 102 -9.54 7.37 23.04
N TRP A 103 -8.22 7.60 23.00
CA TRP A 103 -7.17 6.68 23.47
C TRP A 103 -6.41 7.31 24.65
N ALA A 104 -5.95 6.49 25.59
CA ALA A 104 -5.06 6.89 26.67
C ALA A 104 -3.83 5.98 26.70
N PHE A 105 -2.64 6.58 26.77
CA PHE A 105 -1.36 5.87 26.83
C PHE A 105 -0.86 5.85 28.27
N LYS A 106 -0.63 4.65 28.81
CA LYS A 106 -0.29 4.42 30.22
C LYS A 106 1.05 3.71 30.36
N SER A 107 1.98 4.24 31.15
CA SER A 107 3.25 3.57 31.46
C SER A 107 2.98 2.22 32.15
N ASP A 108 3.55 1.13 31.64
CA ASP A 108 3.42 -0.20 32.24
C ASP A 108 4.18 -0.28 33.58
N ALA A 109 5.37 0.34 33.66
CA ALA A 109 6.20 0.35 34.85
C ALA A 109 5.65 1.20 36.02
N TYR A 110 4.96 2.31 35.73
CA TYR A 110 4.55 3.30 36.75
C TYR A 110 3.05 3.56 36.83
N GLY A 111 2.24 3.05 35.90
CA GLY A 111 0.78 3.18 35.91
C GLY A 111 0.23 4.58 35.62
N PHE A 112 1.09 5.58 35.41
CA PHE A 112 0.72 6.95 35.05
C PHE A 112 0.35 7.07 33.57
N TYR A 113 -0.44 8.11 33.24
CA TYR A 113 -0.90 8.40 31.88
C TYR A 113 -0.17 9.59 31.25
N LEU A 114 0.10 9.46 29.94
CA LEU A 114 0.67 10.50 29.08
C LEU A 114 -0.26 11.72 29.02
N THR A 115 0.28 12.89 29.33
CA THR A 115 -0.45 14.16 29.48
C THR A 115 0.43 15.35 29.08
N GLY A 116 -0.16 16.46 28.64
CA GLY A 116 0.62 17.68 28.43
C GLY A 116 -0.09 18.76 27.63
N THR A 117 0.52 19.94 27.61
CA THR A 117 0.06 21.12 26.87
C THR A 117 1.26 21.83 26.23
N ASP A 118 1.17 22.09 24.92
CA ASP A 118 2.22 22.71 24.10
C ASP A 118 3.64 22.14 24.32
N THR A 119 4.50 22.75 25.14
CA THR A 119 5.86 22.26 25.43
C THR A 119 5.97 21.44 26.72
N GLN A 120 4.94 21.40 27.55
CA GLN A 120 4.93 20.69 28.84
C GLN A 120 4.28 19.31 28.69
N VAL A 121 5.01 18.35 28.13
CA VAL A 121 4.57 16.95 28.00
C VAL A 121 5.22 16.08 29.07
N SER A 122 4.44 15.19 29.69
CA SER A 122 4.83 14.34 30.81
C SER A 122 3.98 13.07 30.86
N CYS A 123 4.30 12.12 31.73
CA CYS A 123 3.52 10.92 31.98
C CYS A 123 3.35 10.73 33.50
N PHE A 124 2.60 11.62 34.13
CA PHE A 124 2.40 11.67 35.60
C PHE A 124 0.93 11.79 36.01
N SER A 125 -0.02 11.75 35.07
CA SER A 125 -1.44 11.75 35.44
C SER A 125 -1.82 10.43 36.11
N LYS A 126 -2.61 10.49 37.19
CA LYS A 126 -3.14 9.32 37.90
C LYS A 126 -4.50 8.82 37.36
N SER A 127 -5.03 9.50 36.34
CA SER A 127 -6.30 9.18 35.68
C SER A 127 -6.10 9.23 34.16
N PRO A 128 -6.90 8.48 33.37
CA PRO A 128 -6.83 8.51 31.91
C PRO A 128 -6.88 9.93 31.36
N VAL A 129 -5.87 10.28 30.56
CA VAL A 129 -5.86 11.51 29.75
C VAL A 129 -6.08 11.10 28.32
N TRP A 130 -7.11 11.68 27.72
CA TRP A 130 -7.69 11.22 26.48
C TRP A 130 -7.16 12.01 25.28
N TRP A 131 -6.65 11.28 24.30
CA TRP A 131 -6.10 11.75 23.05
C TRP A 131 -6.97 11.25 21.90
N SER A 132 -7.08 12.04 20.82
CA SER A 132 -7.46 11.51 19.52
C SER A 132 -6.20 10.96 18.82
N PHE A 133 -6.37 10.26 17.71
CA PHE A 133 -5.26 9.85 16.86
C PHE A 133 -5.61 10.11 15.38
N ARG A 134 -4.65 9.88 14.49
CA ARG A 134 -4.81 9.79 13.03
C ARG A 134 -4.00 8.61 12.50
N LEU A 135 -4.48 7.93 11.48
CA LEU A 135 -3.72 6.87 10.81
C LEU A 135 -2.59 7.48 9.96
N ALA A 136 -1.38 6.95 10.11
CA ALA A 136 -0.18 7.32 9.36
C ALA A 136 0.30 6.13 8.49
N THR A 137 -0.66 5.48 7.84
CA THR A 137 -0.51 4.23 7.09
C THR A 137 -1.42 4.27 5.86
N HIS A 138 -1.20 3.37 4.90
CA HIS A 138 -1.97 3.34 3.66
C HIS A 138 -3.47 3.04 3.93
N PRO A 139 -4.42 3.82 3.39
CA PRO A 139 -5.84 3.68 3.74
C PRO A 139 -6.53 2.47 3.11
N GLN A 140 -5.96 1.88 2.06
CA GLN A 140 -6.52 0.72 1.36
C GLN A 140 -5.97 -0.58 1.97
N VAL A 141 -6.85 -1.38 2.55
CA VAL A 141 -6.51 -2.57 3.35
C VAL A 141 -7.39 -3.78 3.00
N HIS A 142 -6.92 -4.97 3.36
CA HIS A 142 -7.77 -6.14 3.52
C HIS A 142 -8.09 -6.32 5.00
N ILE A 143 -9.33 -6.73 5.30
CA ILE A 143 -9.80 -6.89 6.68
C ILE A 143 -10.26 -8.35 6.86
N ARG A 144 -9.68 -9.04 7.83
CA ARG A 144 -9.94 -10.47 8.09
C ARG A 144 -10.59 -10.64 9.46
N HIS A 145 -11.81 -11.16 9.49
CA HIS A 145 -12.51 -11.43 10.74
C HIS A 145 -11.84 -12.59 11.49
N GLN A 146 -11.39 -12.37 12.73
CA GLN A 146 -10.49 -13.31 13.42
C GLN A 146 -11.16 -14.67 13.65
N PHE A 147 -12.34 -14.70 14.31
CA PHE A 147 -13.04 -15.96 14.63
C PHE A 147 -13.48 -16.77 13.41
N ARG A 148 -14.12 -16.14 12.41
CA ARG A 148 -14.47 -16.82 11.14
C ARG A 148 -13.23 -17.24 10.33
N SER A 149 -12.10 -16.55 10.51
CA SER A 149 -10.95 -16.61 9.62
C SER A 149 -11.36 -16.44 8.16
N ARG A 150 -12.08 -15.35 7.87
CA ARG A 150 -12.56 -14.96 6.53
C ARG A 150 -12.36 -13.47 6.30
N TYR A 151 -12.02 -13.12 5.07
CA TYR A 151 -11.88 -11.75 4.62
C TYR A 151 -13.23 -11.13 4.32
N LEU A 152 -13.35 -9.84 4.62
CA LEU A 152 -14.50 -9.01 4.32
C LEU A 152 -14.45 -8.59 2.84
N ARG A 153 -15.60 -8.67 2.17
CA ARG A 153 -15.82 -8.10 0.84
C ARG A 153 -17.20 -7.49 0.71
N LEU A 154 -17.34 -6.53 -0.20
CA LEU A 154 -18.65 -6.08 -0.69
C LEU A 154 -19.29 -7.20 -1.53
N LEU A 155 -20.60 -7.41 -1.41
CA LEU A 155 -21.34 -8.28 -2.34
C LEU A 155 -21.59 -7.59 -3.69
N ASN A 156 -21.80 -8.39 -4.74
CA ASN A 156 -21.95 -7.91 -6.12
C ASN A 156 -23.16 -6.97 -6.33
N ASP A 157 -24.15 -6.99 -5.44
CA ASP A 157 -25.28 -6.05 -5.40
C ASP A 157 -24.91 -4.64 -4.88
N GLY A 158 -23.75 -4.50 -4.23
CA GLY A 158 -23.31 -3.26 -3.59
C GLY A 158 -24.13 -2.87 -2.36
N LEU A 159 -24.78 -3.82 -1.69
CA LEU A 159 -25.69 -3.60 -0.54
C LEU A 159 -25.15 -4.15 0.80
N GLU A 160 -24.39 -5.25 0.79
CA GLU A 160 -23.91 -5.92 2.02
C GLU A 160 -22.37 -6.07 2.05
N LEU A 161 -21.77 -5.85 3.22
CA LEU A 161 -20.39 -6.25 3.54
C LEU A 161 -20.40 -7.60 4.25
N ARG A 162 -19.65 -8.59 3.74
CA ARG A 162 -19.69 -9.96 4.24
C ARG A 162 -18.30 -10.57 4.42
N ALA A 163 -18.06 -11.18 5.58
CA ALA A 163 -16.86 -11.95 5.88
C ALA A 163 -17.01 -13.44 5.46
N ASP A 164 -16.97 -13.72 4.15
CA ASP A 164 -17.15 -15.07 3.59
C ASP A 164 -15.95 -15.65 2.83
N GLN A 165 -14.97 -14.83 2.41
CA GLN A 165 -13.86 -15.32 1.56
C GLN A 165 -12.67 -15.90 2.33
N PRO A 166 -12.05 -17.01 1.87
CA PRO A 166 -10.84 -17.57 2.49
C PRO A 166 -9.58 -16.74 2.21
N TYR A 167 -9.56 -16.03 1.09
CA TYR A 167 -8.50 -15.11 0.64
C TYR A 167 -9.14 -13.80 0.16
N PRO A 168 -8.49 -12.64 0.29
CA PRO A 168 -9.04 -11.39 -0.22
C PRO A 168 -8.89 -11.39 -1.75
N TRP A 169 -10.01 -11.41 -2.47
CA TRP A 169 -10.03 -11.54 -3.92
C TRP A 169 -10.82 -10.42 -4.57
N GLY A 170 -10.34 -9.97 -5.73
CA GLY A 170 -11.00 -8.95 -6.54
C GLY A 170 -11.03 -7.56 -5.89
N PRO A 171 -11.49 -6.53 -6.62
CA PRO A 171 -11.61 -5.18 -6.09
C PRO A 171 -12.57 -5.11 -4.90
N GLU A 172 -13.59 -5.97 -4.82
CA GLU A 172 -14.58 -6.02 -3.74
C GLU A 172 -14.00 -6.30 -2.35
N SER A 173 -12.79 -6.85 -2.28
CA SER A 173 -12.02 -7.11 -1.05
C SER A 173 -11.15 -5.95 -0.57
N VAL A 174 -11.00 -4.88 -1.37
CA VAL A 174 -10.19 -3.70 -1.03
C VAL A 174 -11.07 -2.71 -0.26
N ILE A 175 -10.93 -2.70 1.06
CA ILE A 175 -11.70 -1.84 1.95
C ILE A 175 -10.84 -0.61 2.30
N TRP A 176 -11.44 0.57 2.28
CA TRP A 176 -10.79 1.80 2.71
C TRP A 176 -11.12 2.05 4.18
N ILE A 177 -10.10 2.25 5.03
CA ILE A 177 -10.28 2.81 6.37
C ILE A 177 -10.07 4.31 6.26
N GLU A 178 -11.18 5.04 6.15
CA GLU A 178 -11.21 6.49 6.04
C GLU A 178 -11.40 7.15 7.41
N GLN A 179 -10.85 8.35 7.60
CA GLN A 179 -11.08 9.16 8.80
C GLN A 179 -11.53 10.57 8.40
N PRO A 180 -12.50 11.19 9.10
CA PRO A 180 -13.03 12.51 8.76
C PRO A 180 -11.95 13.55 8.48
N THR A 181 -12.13 14.33 7.42
CA THR A 181 -11.11 15.29 6.95
C THR A 181 -10.76 16.31 8.03
N MET A 182 -9.46 16.45 8.32
CA MET A 182 -8.97 17.58 9.12
C MET A 182 -9.10 18.86 8.30
N VAL A 183 -10.11 19.68 8.63
CA VAL A 183 -10.23 21.03 8.05
C VAL A 183 -9.05 21.85 8.54
N ALA A 184 -8.15 22.23 7.64
CA ALA A 184 -7.10 23.19 7.91
C ALA A 184 -7.74 24.57 8.16
N SER A 185 -8.03 24.87 9.43
CA SER A 185 -8.71 26.11 9.82
C SER A 185 -7.91 27.33 9.38
N GLN A 186 -8.59 28.30 8.76
CA GLN A 186 -7.97 29.56 8.37
C GLN A 186 -7.56 30.32 9.63
N GLY A 187 -6.26 30.27 9.94
CA GLY A 187 -5.69 30.88 11.14
C GLY A 187 -5.95 30.06 12.41
N PHE A 188 -5.03 29.12 12.70
CA PHE A 188 -4.72 28.81 14.11
C PHE A 188 -4.30 30.14 14.78
N GLY A 189 -5.20 30.69 15.60
CA GLY A 189 -5.07 32.06 16.11
C GLY A 189 -3.79 32.27 16.92
N ARG A 190 -3.19 33.47 16.80
CA ARG A 190 -2.08 33.92 17.65
C ARG A 190 -2.59 34.34 19.04
N SER A 191 -3.27 33.44 19.75
CA SER A 191 -3.75 33.63 21.12
C SER A 191 -3.84 32.26 21.83
N PRO A 192 -3.28 32.06 23.05
CA PRO A 192 -3.15 30.72 23.62
C PRO A 192 -4.46 30.03 24.05
N ASN A 193 -5.55 30.78 24.27
CA ASN A 193 -6.63 30.35 25.18
C ASN A 193 -7.99 30.01 24.54
N ILE A 194 -8.11 29.88 23.21
CA ILE A 194 -9.37 29.45 22.56
C ILE A 194 -9.09 28.39 21.48
N PRO A 195 -9.52 27.13 21.67
CA PRO A 195 -9.56 26.14 20.61
C PRO A 195 -10.59 26.53 19.54
N LEU A 196 -10.16 26.65 18.27
CA LEU A 196 -11.07 26.83 17.13
C LEU A 196 -11.93 25.57 16.83
N VAL A 197 -11.63 24.45 17.49
CA VAL A 197 -12.30 23.16 17.36
C VAL A 197 -12.58 22.65 18.77
N GLY A 198 -13.84 22.43 19.13
CA GLY A 198 -14.21 21.92 20.47
C GLY A 198 -13.82 20.45 20.66
N LYS A 199 -13.69 19.99 21.93
CA LYS A 199 -13.24 18.62 22.27
C LYS A 199 -13.84 17.56 21.35
N ALA A 200 -15.17 17.44 21.30
CA ALA A 200 -15.85 16.38 20.55
C ALA A 200 -15.53 16.38 19.04
N ALA A 201 -15.28 17.56 18.45
CA ALA A 201 -14.89 17.67 17.05
C ALA A 201 -13.42 17.25 16.81
N VAL A 202 -12.54 17.38 17.82
CA VAL A 202 -11.19 16.79 17.77
C VAL A 202 -11.27 15.27 17.96
N SER A 203 -12.05 14.78 18.92
CA SER A 203 -12.27 13.34 19.16
C SER A 203 -12.81 12.62 17.90
N ARG A 204 -13.75 13.27 17.19
CA ARG A 204 -14.33 12.75 15.93
C ARG A 204 -13.27 12.49 14.85
N LEU A 205 -12.13 13.20 14.86
CA LEU A 205 -11.05 12.99 13.89
C LEU A 205 -10.32 11.64 14.06
N GLY A 206 -10.43 10.98 15.23
CA GLY A 206 -9.91 9.64 15.45
C GLY A 206 -10.84 8.52 14.99
N ARG A 207 -12.15 8.79 14.84
CA ARG A 207 -13.12 7.79 14.40
C ARG A 207 -12.90 7.42 12.93
N VAL A 208 -13.16 6.16 12.58
CA VAL A 208 -12.95 5.59 11.24
C VAL A 208 -14.26 5.23 10.56
N ALA A 209 -14.32 5.30 9.23
CA ALA A 209 -15.42 4.78 8.41
C ALA A 209 -14.88 3.72 7.44
N PHE A 210 -15.67 2.68 7.18
CA PHE A 210 -15.34 1.64 6.19
C PHE A 210 -15.93 2.05 4.84
N ARG A 211 -15.08 2.55 3.93
CA ARG A 211 -15.49 2.92 2.57
C ARG A 211 -15.20 1.79 1.58
N MET A 212 -16.20 1.47 0.77
CA MET A 212 -16.21 0.38 -0.20
C MET A 212 -15.67 0.83 -1.56
N PRO A 213 -15.26 -0.09 -2.46
CA PRO A 213 -14.78 0.25 -3.82
C PRO A 213 -15.79 1.02 -4.68
N ASN A 214 -17.10 0.84 -4.44
CA ASN A 214 -18.18 1.60 -5.10
C ASN A 214 -18.40 3.00 -4.49
N GLY A 215 -17.58 3.41 -3.51
CA GLY A 215 -17.63 4.69 -2.84
C GLY A 215 -18.63 4.82 -1.68
N LYS A 216 -19.45 3.81 -1.40
CA LYS A 216 -20.37 3.79 -0.25
C LYS A 216 -19.64 3.51 1.07
N TYR A 217 -20.26 3.89 2.18
CA TYR A 217 -19.80 3.65 3.55
C TYR A 217 -20.71 2.63 4.26
N LEU A 218 -20.13 1.81 5.13
CA LEU A 218 -20.85 0.91 6.03
C LEU A 218 -21.47 1.67 7.22
N LYS A 219 -22.75 1.45 7.49
CA LYS A 219 -23.42 1.88 8.74
C LYS A 219 -23.35 0.82 9.84
N SER A 220 -23.49 1.25 11.10
CA SER A 220 -23.52 0.32 12.25
C SER A 220 -24.59 -0.77 12.16
N ASN A 221 -25.73 -0.52 11.50
CA ASN A 221 -26.77 -1.52 11.26
C ASN A 221 -26.46 -2.55 10.15
N GLY A 222 -25.37 -2.37 9.40
CA GLY A 222 -24.94 -3.23 8.27
C GLY A 222 -25.36 -2.73 6.88
N GLU A 223 -26.09 -1.62 6.78
CA GLU A 223 -26.49 -1.01 5.51
C GLU A 223 -25.36 -0.19 4.87
N MET A 224 -25.54 0.13 3.58
CA MET A 224 -24.60 0.94 2.79
C MET A 224 -25.20 2.31 2.45
N CYS A 225 -24.46 3.40 2.65
CA CYS A 225 -24.87 4.77 2.29
C CYS A 225 -23.80 5.55 1.51
N SER A 226 -24.21 6.61 0.81
CA SER A 226 -23.31 7.39 -0.07
C SER A 226 -22.49 8.47 0.64
N GLU A 227 -22.79 8.76 1.92
CA GLU A 227 -22.20 9.86 2.70
C GLU A 227 -21.62 9.34 4.02
N MET A 228 -20.61 10.05 4.55
CA MET A 228 -19.93 9.73 5.81
C MET A 228 -20.55 10.51 6.98
N ASP A 229 -21.63 9.97 7.55
CA ASP A 229 -22.28 10.48 8.75
C ASP A 229 -21.81 9.74 10.03
N ASP A 230 -22.27 10.18 11.21
CA ASP A 230 -21.84 9.59 12.50
C ASP A 230 -22.28 8.14 12.70
N SER A 231 -23.30 7.66 11.97
CA SER A 231 -23.72 6.25 11.94
C SER A 231 -22.81 5.36 11.08
N THR A 232 -21.95 5.96 10.24
CA THR A 232 -20.86 5.28 9.50
C THR A 232 -19.52 5.27 10.25
N LEU A 233 -19.43 6.05 11.33
CA LEU A 233 -18.19 6.21 12.09
C LEU A 233 -18.12 5.26 13.28
N PHE A 234 -16.94 4.68 13.46
CA PHE A 234 -16.59 3.74 14.52
C PHE A 234 -15.38 4.24 15.32
N SER A 235 -15.27 3.85 16.59
CA SER A 235 -13.97 3.84 17.27
C SER A 235 -13.02 2.89 16.53
N PHE A 236 -11.73 3.12 16.71
CA PHE A 236 -10.68 2.21 16.25
C PHE A 236 -9.88 1.81 17.49
N GLU A 237 -9.70 0.53 17.73
CA GLU A 237 -9.05 0.04 18.94
C GLU A 237 -8.03 -1.04 18.60
N TYR A 238 -6.75 -0.67 18.64
CA TYR A 238 -5.66 -1.64 18.53
C TYR A 238 -5.56 -2.45 19.82
N ARG A 239 -5.62 -3.76 19.70
CA ARG A 239 -5.36 -4.72 20.77
C ARG A 239 -4.00 -5.36 20.47
N PRO A 240 -2.94 -4.95 21.18
CA PRO A 240 -1.62 -5.57 21.04
C PRO A 240 -1.68 -7.09 21.20
N GLY A 241 -0.72 -7.78 20.59
CA GLY A 241 -0.67 -9.24 20.52
C GLY A 241 0.15 -9.73 19.34
N ASN A 242 0.21 -11.06 19.14
CA ASN A 242 0.84 -11.65 17.96
C ASN A 242 -0.13 -12.65 17.29
N PRO A 243 -0.74 -12.30 16.13
CA PRO A 243 -0.80 -10.96 15.56
C PRO A 243 -1.59 -9.98 16.45
N GLY A 244 -1.28 -8.68 16.39
CA GLY A 244 -2.13 -7.63 16.95
C GLY A 244 -3.49 -7.60 16.24
N THR A 245 -4.54 -7.16 16.93
CA THR A 245 -5.92 -7.21 16.40
C THR A 245 -6.64 -5.89 16.59
N PHE A 246 -7.78 -5.73 15.92
CA PHE A 246 -8.54 -4.49 15.86
C PHE A 246 -10.00 -4.72 16.20
N ALA A 247 -10.57 -3.80 16.97
CA ALA A 247 -11.99 -3.76 17.27
C ALA A 247 -12.56 -2.37 16.96
N PHE A 248 -13.86 -2.33 16.69
CA PHE A 248 -14.58 -1.15 16.23
C PHE A 248 -15.91 -1.03 16.99
N ARG A 249 -16.16 0.10 17.67
CA ARG A 249 -17.47 0.38 18.31
C ARG A 249 -18.19 1.53 17.62
N ASP A 250 -19.50 1.44 17.50
CA ASP A 250 -20.29 2.60 17.06
C ASP A 250 -20.39 3.69 18.14
N GLN A 251 -21.15 4.75 17.81
CA GLN A 251 -21.43 5.89 18.69
C GLN A 251 -22.22 5.55 19.96
N THR A 252 -22.68 4.30 20.13
CA THR A 252 -23.37 3.80 21.32
C THR A 252 -22.48 2.91 22.20
N GLY A 253 -21.24 2.65 21.77
CA GLY A 253 -20.31 1.78 22.46
C GLY A 253 -20.49 0.28 22.16
N HIS A 254 -21.28 -0.07 21.15
CA HIS A 254 -21.51 -1.46 20.74
C HIS A 254 -20.54 -1.90 19.62
N TYR A 255 -20.02 -3.13 19.71
CA TYR A 255 -18.98 -3.61 18.80
C TYR A 255 -19.50 -4.14 17.45
N LEU A 256 -18.71 -3.90 16.41
CA LEU A 256 -18.85 -4.52 15.08
C LEU A 256 -18.49 -6.01 15.13
N THR A 257 -19.28 -6.85 14.46
CA THR A 257 -19.12 -8.31 14.39
C THR A 257 -19.73 -8.84 13.08
N THR A 258 -19.88 -10.16 12.91
CA THR A 258 -20.49 -10.77 11.71
C THR A 258 -21.54 -11.83 12.03
N ILE A 259 -22.78 -11.61 11.56
CA ILE A 259 -23.91 -12.51 11.82
C ILE A 259 -24.21 -13.45 10.64
N GLY A 260 -24.87 -14.58 10.92
CA GLY A 260 -25.39 -15.49 9.90
C GLY A 260 -24.34 -15.89 8.84
N PRO A 261 -24.56 -15.61 7.55
CA PRO A 261 -23.62 -15.96 6.48
C PRO A 261 -22.27 -15.22 6.55
N GLY A 262 -22.17 -14.15 7.34
CA GLY A 262 -20.97 -13.32 7.45
C GLY A 262 -21.24 -11.81 7.46
N THR A 263 -22.51 -11.39 7.46
CA THR A 263 -22.95 -10.00 7.35
C THR A 263 -22.35 -9.13 8.45
N THR A 264 -21.50 -8.18 8.07
CA THR A 264 -20.76 -7.30 8.97
C THR A 264 -21.66 -6.19 9.51
N LYS A 265 -21.92 -6.19 10.82
CA LYS A 265 -22.69 -5.14 11.50
C LYS A 265 -22.48 -5.14 13.02
N VAL A 266 -22.99 -4.11 13.69
CA VAL A 266 -22.94 -3.97 15.15
C VAL A 266 -23.99 -4.85 15.84
N LYS A 267 -23.62 -5.34 17.02
CA LYS A 267 -24.44 -6.18 17.91
C LYS A 267 -24.41 -5.54 19.30
N THR A 268 -25.53 -5.57 20.03
CA THR A 268 -25.68 -4.95 21.37
C THR A 268 -24.86 -5.60 22.50
N ASN A 269 -23.86 -6.40 22.15
CA ASN A 269 -22.86 -6.92 23.09
C ASN A 269 -21.82 -5.82 23.39
N THR A 270 -21.57 -5.57 24.68
CA THR A 270 -20.54 -4.63 25.15
C THR A 270 -19.21 -5.31 25.49
N ASN A 271 -19.18 -6.64 25.55
CA ASN A 271 -17.99 -7.40 25.94
C ASN A 271 -17.26 -7.89 24.70
N ILE A 272 -16.05 -7.37 24.48
CA ILE A 272 -15.18 -7.78 23.37
C ILE A 272 -14.74 -9.24 23.50
N GLY A 273 -15.07 -10.07 22.50
CA GLY A 273 -14.59 -11.43 22.34
C GLY A 273 -13.96 -11.63 20.96
N LYS A 274 -13.70 -12.89 20.59
CA LYS A 274 -13.14 -13.23 19.27
C LYS A 274 -14.12 -12.94 18.11
N GLU A 275 -15.41 -12.80 18.40
CA GLU A 275 -16.44 -12.41 17.43
C GLU A 275 -16.39 -10.91 17.07
N GLU A 276 -15.74 -10.09 17.90
CA GLU A 276 -15.62 -8.63 17.76
C GLU A 276 -14.20 -8.20 17.30
N LEU A 277 -13.31 -9.17 17.04
CA LEU A 277 -11.91 -8.94 16.64
C LEU A 277 -11.67 -9.19 15.15
N PHE A 278 -10.91 -8.28 14.55
CA PHE A 278 -10.48 -8.30 13.16
C PHE A 278 -8.95 -8.18 13.09
N LEU A 279 -8.39 -8.62 11.97
CA LEU A 279 -7.03 -8.30 11.53
C LEU A 279 -7.13 -7.32 10.37
N ILE A 280 -6.13 -6.45 10.27
CA ILE A 280 -6.00 -5.50 9.17
C ILE A 280 -4.65 -5.77 8.52
N GLU A 281 -4.67 -5.97 7.22
CA GLU A 281 -3.53 -6.41 6.42
C GLU A 281 -3.38 -5.41 5.26
N HIS A 282 -2.16 -5.07 4.86
CA HIS A 282 -1.94 -4.22 3.67
C HIS A 282 -2.66 -4.85 2.46
N ALA A 283 -3.41 -4.06 1.69
CA ALA A 283 -4.22 -4.61 0.59
C ALA A 283 -3.33 -5.16 -0.54
N ALA A 284 -3.07 -6.46 -0.50
CA ALA A 284 -2.19 -7.19 -1.40
C ALA A 284 -2.46 -6.93 -2.89
N LEU A 285 -1.41 -7.03 -3.69
CA LEU A 285 -1.46 -6.85 -5.14
C LEU A 285 -1.92 -8.18 -5.80
N GLN A 286 -2.77 -8.14 -6.82
CA GLN A 286 -3.44 -9.33 -7.41
C GLN A 286 -3.38 -9.32 -8.97
N VAL A 287 -3.66 -10.44 -9.70
CA VAL A 287 -3.11 -10.76 -11.08
C VAL A 287 -3.95 -11.68 -12.10
N GLY A 288 -4.84 -11.45 -13.12
CA GLY A 288 -6.14 -10.73 -13.48
C GLY A 288 -6.31 -9.41 -14.34
N ASN A 289 -6.31 -9.37 -15.67
CA ASN A 289 -6.59 -8.11 -16.46
C ASN A 289 -8.03 -7.56 -16.24
N PRO A 290 -8.37 -6.32 -16.68
CA PRO A 290 -8.35 -5.17 -15.79
C PRO A 290 -9.34 -5.33 -14.61
N GLY A 291 -8.91 -6.11 -13.62
CA GLY A 291 -9.62 -6.35 -12.35
C GLY A 291 -8.65 -6.69 -11.23
N THR A 292 -7.41 -7.08 -11.60
CA THR A 292 -6.14 -7.22 -10.85
C THR A 292 -5.03 -7.89 -11.71
N PHE A 293 -4.09 -7.27 -12.48
CA PHE A 293 -3.00 -7.77 -13.43
C PHE A 293 -3.28 -8.66 -14.70
N ALA A 294 -2.99 -9.97 -14.62
CA ALA A 294 -2.84 -11.05 -15.63
C ALA A 294 -1.64 -10.98 -16.60
N PHE A 295 -0.89 -12.09 -16.64
CA PHE A 295 0.15 -12.37 -17.62
C PHE A 295 -0.45 -12.59 -19.00
N ARG A 296 0.16 -11.95 -20.01
CA ARG A 296 -0.10 -12.21 -21.43
C ARG A 296 1.16 -12.72 -22.13
N ASP A 297 0.98 -13.49 -23.19
CA ASP A 297 2.06 -13.80 -24.14
C ASP A 297 2.35 -12.64 -25.09
N GLN A 298 3.36 -12.80 -25.96
CA GLN A 298 3.77 -11.79 -26.94
C GLN A 298 2.70 -11.39 -27.97
N THR A 299 1.63 -12.17 -28.09
CA THR A 299 0.47 -11.98 -28.96
C THR A 299 -0.77 -11.46 -28.22
N GLY A 300 -0.68 -11.26 -26.90
CA GLY A 300 -1.72 -10.64 -26.07
C GLY A 300 -2.72 -11.61 -25.44
N HIS A 301 -2.54 -12.92 -25.58
CA HIS A 301 -3.39 -13.96 -24.99
C HIS A 301 -3.04 -14.22 -23.51
N TYR A 302 -4.02 -14.51 -22.65
CA TYR A 302 -3.87 -14.57 -21.17
C TYR A 302 -3.43 -15.93 -20.62
N LEU A 303 -2.66 -15.97 -19.53
CA LEU A 303 -2.44 -17.19 -18.74
C LEU A 303 -3.65 -17.55 -17.85
N THR A 304 -3.98 -18.83 -17.79
CA THR A 304 -5.13 -19.43 -17.07
C THR A 304 -4.76 -20.82 -16.53
N THR A 305 -5.42 -21.26 -15.45
CA THR A 305 -5.28 -22.63 -14.92
C THR A 305 -6.37 -23.55 -15.47
N ILE A 306 -5.98 -24.54 -16.29
CA ILE A 306 -6.92 -25.53 -16.83
C ILE A 306 -7.07 -26.66 -15.82
N GLY A 307 -8.13 -26.57 -15.01
CA GLY A 307 -8.50 -27.56 -14.00
C GLY A 307 -7.45 -27.74 -12.89
N PRO A 308 -7.50 -28.85 -12.14
CA PRO A 308 -6.56 -29.13 -11.07
C PRO A 308 -5.16 -29.51 -11.62
N GLY A 309 -4.34 -28.50 -11.89
CA GLY A 309 -2.88 -28.63 -11.84
C GLY A 309 -2.06 -28.29 -13.09
N THR A 310 -2.64 -27.68 -14.14
CA THR A 310 -1.87 -27.21 -15.31
C THR A 310 -2.15 -25.75 -15.66
N THR A 311 -1.11 -25.00 -16.04
CA THR A 311 -1.22 -23.59 -16.48
C THR A 311 -0.95 -23.49 -17.98
N LYS A 312 -1.81 -22.76 -18.72
CA LYS A 312 -1.64 -22.49 -20.16
C LYS A 312 -2.06 -21.07 -20.52
N VAL A 313 -1.64 -20.58 -21.68
CA VAL A 313 -2.22 -19.42 -22.36
C VAL A 313 -3.55 -19.81 -23.00
N LYS A 314 -4.58 -18.95 -22.85
CA LYS A 314 -5.91 -19.03 -23.46
C LYS A 314 -5.84 -18.58 -24.91
N THR A 315 -5.56 -19.52 -25.82
CA THR A 315 -5.32 -19.28 -27.26
C THR A 315 -6.49 -18.68 -28.04
N ASN A 316 -7.68 -18.64 -27.46
CA ASN A 316 -8.89 -18.14 -28.11
C ASN A 316 -9.21 -16.70 -27.68
N THR A 317 -9.17 -15.77 -28.64
CA THR A 317 -9.86 -14.46 -28.54
C THR A 317 -11.35 -14.55 -28.88
N ASN A 318 -11.82 -15.69 -29.38
CA ASN A 318 -13.23 -16.09 -29.47
C ASN A 318 -13.34 -17.61 -29.34
N ILE A 319 -14.35 -18.10 -28.61
CA ILE A 319 -14.78 -19.51 -28.59
C ILE A 319 -16.22 -19.51 -29.12
N GLY A 320 -16.67 -20.38 -30.01
CA GLY A 320 -16.16 -21.71 -30.41
C GLY A 320 -17.28 -22.71 -30.12
N LYS A 321 -17.85 -23.31 -31.17
CA LYS A 321 -19.31 -23.57 -31.19
C LYS A 321 -19.81 -24.85 -30.51
N GLU A 322 -19.01 -25.48 -29.65
CA GLU A 322 -19.22 -26.90 -29.24
C GLU A 322 -19.45 -27.15 -27.74
N GLU A 323 -19.31 -26.16 -26.85
CA GLU A 323 -19.66 -26.32 -25.42
C GLU A 323 -21.04 -25.71 -25.11
N LEU A 324 -22.07 -26.45 -25.55
CA LEU A 324 -23.48 -26.28 -25.17
C LEU A 324 -23.79 -27.05 -23.87
N PHE A 325 -24.98 -26.78 -23.30
CA PHE A 325 -25.57 -27.34 -22.07
C PHE A 325 -24.98 -26.77 -20.76
N LEU A 326 -25.78 -26.29 -19.79
CA LEU A 326 -27.25 -26.17 -19.72
C LEU A 326 -27.71 -24.71 -19.64
N ILE A 327 -28.87 -24.45 -20.27
CA ILE A 327 -29.72 -23.29 -20.02
C ILE A 327 -31.05 -23.85 -19.50
N GLU A 328 -31.64 -23.21 -18.49
CA GLU A 328 -33.08 -23.33 -18.26
C GLU A 328 -33.77 -21.97 -18.52
N HIS A 329 -34.93 -22.04 -19.18
CA HIS A 329 -35.87 -20.96 -19.45
C HIS A 329 -35.43 -19.74 -20.29
N ALA A 330 -35.60 -19.91 -21.62
CA ALA A 330 -36.36 -19.02 -22.53
C ALA A 330 -35.86 -17.57 -22.81
N ALA A 331 -35.82 -17.07 -24.06
CA ALA A 331 -36.21 -17.63 -25.37
C ALA A 331 -35.42 -16.98 -26.54
N LEU A 332 -35.76 -17.38 -27.77
CA LEU A 332 -35.25 -16.85 -29.05
C LEU A 332 -35.55 -15.33 -29.22
N GLN A 333 -34.91 -14.57 -30.13
CA GLN A 333 -34.51 -14.92 -31.49
C GLN A 333 -33.36 -14.06 -32.08
N VAL A 334 -32.80 -14.52 -33.20
CA VAL A 334 -31.59 -13.99 -33.87
C VAL A 334 -31.79 -12.58 -34.47
N GLY A 335 -30.82 -11.70 -34.20
CA GLY A 335 -30.51 -10.49 -34.97
C GLY A 335 -29.01 -10.21 -34.91
N ILE A 336 -28.39 -9.78 -36.01
CA ILE A 336 -26.96 -9.42 -36.04
C ILE A 336 -26.84 -7.92 -35.77
N GLU A 337 -26.36 -7.54 -34.58
CA GLU A 337 -25.87 -6.19 -34.33
C GLU A 337 -24.77 -6.19 -33.26
N ILE A 338 -23.89 -5.19 -33.31
CA ILE A 338 -22.67 -5.13 -32.49
C ILE A 338 -23.02 -4.57 -31.10
N SER A 339 -22.70 -5.31 -30.03
CA SER A 339 -22.91 -4.87 -28.65
C SER A 339 -21.66 -5.09 -27.80
N ALA A 340 -21.26 -4.09 -27.02
CA ALA A 340 -20.03 -4.06 -26.23
C ALA A 340 -20.16 -4.85 -24.91
N ASN A 341 -20.53 -6.13 -24.98
CA ASN A 341 -20.94 -6.94 -23.83
C ASN A 341 -20.31 -8.34 -23.79
N GLN A 342 -18.97 -8.41 -23.68
CA GLN A 342 -18.29 -9.51 -22.96
C GLN A 342 -16.82 -9.17 -22.69
N HIS A 343 -16.54 -8.64 -21.50
CA HIS A 343 -15.18 -8.47 -20.99
C HIS A 343 -15.01 -8.97 -19.54
N GLU A 344 -15.95 -9.79 -19.05
CA GLU A 344 -15.77 -10.53 -17.80
C GLU A 344 -14.60 -11.51 -17.94
N LEU A 345 -13.70 -11.52 -16.96
CA LEU A 345 -12.58 -12.44 -16.94
C LEU A 345 -12.94 -13.71 -16.18
N ASP A 346 -12.38 -14.79 -16.70
CA ASP A 346 -12.29 -16.05 -16.00
C ASP A 346 -11.44 -15.89 -14.74
N GLU A 347 -12.02 -16.20 -13.58
CA GLU A 347 -11.37 -16.07 -12.26
C GLU A 347 -10.12 -16.97 -12.14
N THR A 348 -9.95 -17.96 -13.04
CA THR A 348 -8.73 -18.79 -13.17
C THR A 348 -7.54 -18.09 -13.83
N ALA A 349 -7.74 -16.89 -14.40
CA ALA A 349 -6.67 -16.03 -14.91
C ALA A 349 -6.17 -15.02 -13.86
N ILE A 350 -6.53 -15.24 -12.58
CA ILE A 350 -6.25 -14.35 -11.45
C ILE A 350 -5.36 -15.03 -10.39
N PHE A 351 -4.32 -14.33 -9.90
CA PHE A 351 -3.37 -14.76 -8.86
C PHE A 351 -3.10 -13.63 -7.84
N GLN A 352 -2.85 -13.89 -6.56
CA GLN A 352 -2.33 -12.88 -5.62
C GLN A 352 -0.79 -12.87 -5.71
N LEU A 353 -0.21 -11.67 -5.82
CA LEU A 353 1.25 -11.46 -5.86
C LEU A 353 1.76 -11.15 -4.45
N GLU A 354 2.50 -12.08 -3.87
CA GLU A 354 2.96 -12.00 -2.48
C GLU A 354 4.47 -11.83 -2.44
N TYR A 355 4.96 -10.79 -1.75
CA TYR A 355 6.40 -10.58 -1.54
C TYR A 355 6.89 -11.34 -0.33
N ILE A 356 8.02 -12.04 -0.46
CA ILE A 356 8.61 -12.91 0.58
C ILE A 356 9.95 -12.35 1.11
N GLY A 357 10.57 -11.41 0.40
CA GLY A 357 11.96 -10.98 0.64
C GLY A 357 12.96 -11.80 -0.18
N GLY A 358 14.26 -11.53 -0.02
CA GLY A 358 15.32 -12.19 -0.78
C GLY A 358 16.39 -11.21 -1.26
N MET A 359 17.11 -11.60 -2.31
CA MET A 359 18.14 -10.78 -2.95
C MET A 359 17.54 -9.75 -3.93
N GLY A 360 18.34 -8.79 -4.39
CA GLY A 360 17.90 -7.71 -5.29
C GLY A 360 17.59 -6.41 -4.53
N PHE A 361 16.84 -5.50 -5.16
CA PHE A 361 16.53 -4.20 -4.58
C PHE A 361 15.59 -4.32 -3.37
N ASN A 362 16.07 -4.01 -2.17
CA ASN A 362 15.25 -3.94 -0.96
C ASN A 362 14.83 -2.49 -0.64
N ALA A 363 13.55 -2.19 -0.86
CA ALA A 363 12.98 -0.87 -0.55
C ALA A 363 13.12 -0.48 0.94
N LEU A 364 13.13 -1.43 1.88
CA LEU A 364 13.30 -1.13 3.32
C LEU A 364 14.73 -0.64 3.63
N GLU A 365 15.74 -1.24 3.01
CA GLU A 365 17.14 -0.81 3.17
C GLU A 365 17.37 0.58 2.54
N ALA A 366 16.80 0.82 1.35
CA ALA A 366 16.82 2.13 0.70
C ALA A 366 16.03 3.23 1.45
N ILE A 367 15.10 2.84 2.33
CA ILE A 367 14.42 3.73 3.28
C ILE A 367 15.30 3.99 4.53
N ALA A 368 15.92 2.94 5.07
CA ALA A 368 16.72 2.99 6.30
C ALA A 368 18.07 3.70 6.12
N SER A 369 18.71 3.58 4.97
CA SER A 369 20.04 4.16 4.66
C SER A 369 20.07 5.69 4.54
N ASN A 370 18.92 6.36 4.70
CA ASN A 370 18.78 7.80 4.53
C ASN A 370 19.61 8.60 5.58
N PRO A 371 20.62 9.41 5.16
CA PRO A 371 21.48 10.16 6.07
C PRO A 371 20.78 11.32 6.80
N ALA A 372 19.50 11.58 6.56
CA ALA A 372 18.66 12.40 7.44
C ALA A 372 18.51 11.82 8.86
N SER A 373 18.92 10.56 9.09
CA SER A 373 19.08 9.95 10.41
C SER A 373 20.39 10.33 11.12
N THR A 374 21.42 10.78 10.38
CA THR A 374 22.77 11.05 10.88
C THR A 374 23.07 12.56 10.93
N LEU A 375 22.27 13.32 11.67
CA LEU A 375 22.64 14.65 12.13
C LEU A 375 23.32 14.55 13.50
N SER A 376 24.64 14.43 13.50
CA SER A 376 25.46 14.47 14.71
C SER A 376 25.35 15.84 15.39
N GLY A 377 25.19 15.82 16.73
CA GLY A 377 25.21 17.04 17.54
C GLY A 377 26.61 17.69 17.56
N PRO A 378 26.71 18.99 17.88
CA PRO A 378 27.97 19.73 17.86
C PRO A 378 28.77 19.54 19.16
N ASP A 379 29.36 18.36 19.35
CA ASP A 379 30.43 18.12 20.32
C ASP A 379 31.69 17.62 19.60
N GLY A 380 32.87 18.09 20.03
CA GLY A 380 34.13 17.92 19.31
C GLY A 380 35.17 17.07 20.05
N GLY A 381 35.94 16.28 19.28
CA GLY A 381 36.92 15.31 19.81
C GLY A 381 36.29 13.92 19.98
N VAL A 382 37.01 12.81 19.77
CA VAL A 382 38.46 12.63 19.61
C VAL A 382 38.77 11.81 18.35
N ASN A 383 39.91 12.06 17.71
CA ASN A 383 40.44 11.18 16.65
C ASN A 383 40.99 9.89 17.27
N ASP A 384 40.26 8.78 17.17
CA ASP A 384 40.78 7.44 17.51
C ASP A 384 40.99 6.60 16.24
N SER A 385 42.20 6.64 15.71
CA SER A 385 42.58 5.99 14.45
C SER A 385 42.99 4.52 14.64
N SER A 386 42.10 3.66 15.12
CA SER A 386 42.39 2.23 15.32
C SER A 386 41.16 1.30 15.40
N ALA A 387 40.22 1.40 14.45
CA ALA A 387 39.05 0.49 14.35
C ALA A 387 38.93 -0.23 12.98
N SER A 388 40.05 -0.76 12.46
CA SER A 388 40.08 -1.49 11.19
C SER A 388 39.48 -2.91 11.32
N ASN A 389 38.15 -3.01 11.29
CA ASN A 389 37.40 -4.28 11.19
C ASN A 389 35.98 -4.10 10.59
N SER A 390 35.85 -3.27 9.55
CA SER A 390 34.60 -3.04 8.81
C SER A 390 34.40 -3.95 7.58
N SER A 391 35.07 -5.10 7.53
CA SER A 391 35.03 -6.04 6.40
C SER A 391 33.83 -7.01 6.47
N LEU A 392 32.60 -6.49 6.41
CA LEU A 392 31.38 -7.33 6.33
C LEU A 392 30.12 -6.64 5.74
N ILE A 393 30.29 -5.73 4.76
CA ILE A 393 29.18 -5.20 3.95
C ILE A 393 29.58 -5.31 2.47
N ASN A 394 28.92 -6.22 1.73
CA ASN A 394 29.24 -6.48 0.32
C ASN A 394 28.47 -5.53 -0.61
N ASN A 395 29.21 -4.64 -1.29
CA ASN A 395 29.16 -4.17 -2.69
C ASN A 395 27.89 -4.26 -3.60
N ASN A 396 26.72 -4.68 -3.14
CA ASN A 396 25.61 -5.15 -3.99
C ASN A 396 24.43 -4.17 -4.12
N HIS A 397 24.60 -2.89 -3.79
CA HIS A 397 23.51 -1.90 -3.78
C HIS A 397 23.38 -1.04 -5.06
N SER A 398 24.15 -1.33 -6.12
CA SER A 398 23.86 -0.77 -7.44
C SER A 398 22.45 -1.18 -7.88
N ILE A 399 21.67 -0.21 -8.36
CA ILE A 399 20.34 -0.44 -8.96
C ILE A 399 20.37 -1.51 -10.06
N THR A 400 21.52 -1.62 -10.73
CA THR A 400 21.72 -2.39 -11.96
C THR A 400 22.86 -3.38 -11.82
N ASN A 401 22.76 -4.52 -12.51
CA ASN A 401 23.93 -5.31 -12.89
C ASN A 401 24.66 -4.66 -14.10
N GLY A 402 24.81 -3.32 -14.06
CA GLY A 402 25.15 -2.45 -15.18
C GLY A 402 23.94 -2.05 -16.04
N VAL A 403 23.92 -0.78 -16.50
CA VAL A 403 23.15 -0.41 -17.69
C VAL A 403 23.97 -0.85 -18.89
N HIS A 404 23.72 -2.08 -19.37
CA HIS A 404 24.40 -2.61 -20.54
C HIS A 404 23.52 -2.41 -21.78
N SER A 405 23.98 -1.58 -22.73
CA SER A 405 23.37 -1.37 -24.06
C SER A 405 21.86 -1.05 -24.04
N ASP A 406 21.48 0.13 -23.54
CA ASP A 406 20.12 0.71 -23.57
C ASP A 406 19.01 -0.09 -22.85
N VAL A 407 19.38 -1.09 -22.04
CA VAL A 407 18.46 -1.87 -21.21
C VAL A 407 18.68 -1.56 -19.72
N TYR A 408 17.60 -1.23 -19.02
CA TYR A 408 17.51 -1.13 -17.59
C TYR A 408 17.08 -2.49 -17.00
N PHE A 409 17.85 -3.00 -16.04
CA PHE A 409 17.54 -4.21 -15.29
C PHE A 409 17.33 -3.85 -13.81
N LEU A 410 16.25 -4.36 -13.22
CA LEU A 410 15.94 -4.25 -11.80
C LEU A 410 15.45 -5.60 -11.27
N THR A 411 16.33 -6.31 -10.56
CA THR A 411 15.96 -7.51 -9.81
C THR A 411 15.24 -7.11 -8.53
N THR A 412 14.06 -7.67 -8.29
CA THR A 412 13.36 -7.62 -7.00
C THR A 412 13.20 -9.04 -6.46
N GLY A 413 13.17 -9.18 -5.14
CA GLY A 413 13.33 -10.46 -4.43
C GLY A 413 12.25 -11.51 -4.68
N PHE A 414 12.15 -12.51 -3.81
CA PHE A 414 11.26 -13.63 -4.07
C PHE A 414 9.79 -13.24 -3.89
N TRP A 415 9.00 -13.64 -4.88
CA TRP A 415 7.56 -13.49 -4.95
C TRP A 415 6.88 -14.85 -5.04
N ARG A 416 5.58 -14.90 -4.71
CA ARG A 416 4.68 -16.02 -4.99
C ARG A 416 3.47 -15.55 -5.80
N LEU A 417 2.86 -16.49 -6.52
CA LEU A 417 1.63 -16.30 -7.29
C LEU A 417 0.57 -17.30 -6.81
N ARG A 418 -0.42 -16.82 -6.04
CA ARG A 418 -1.49 -17.64 -5.44
C ARG A 418 -2.80 -17.54 -6.21
N SER A 419 -3.26 -18.62 -6.82
CA SER A 419 -4.60 -18.70 -7.41
C SER A 419 -5.74 -18.62 -6.38
N ARG A 420 -6.98 -18.33 -6.83
CA ARG A 420 -8.16 -18.19 -5.98
C ARG A 420 -8.45 -19.40 -5.08
N SER A 421 -8.04 -20.60 -5.50
CA SER A 421 -8.17 -21.85 -4.73
C SER A 421 -7.15 -21.97 -3.58
N GLY A 422 -6.37 -20.92 -3.31
CA GLY A 422 -5.30 -20.89 -2.31
C GLY A 422 -4.00 -21.53 -2.77
N LYS A 423 -4.00 -22.18 -3.95
CA LYS A 423 -2.84 -22.90 -4.49
C LYS A 423 -1.85 -21.95 -5.14
N LEU A 424 -0.57 -22.26 -4.94
CA LEU A 424 0.56 -21.53 -5.50
C LEU A 424 0.98 -22.13 -6.84
N TRP A 425 1.46 -21.27 -7.73
CA TRP A 425 2.32 -21.68 -8.83
C TRP A 425 3.59 -22.37 -8.31
N LYS A 426 4.08 -23.34 -9.09
CA LYS A 426 5.31 -24.12 -8.84
C LYS A 426 6.07 -24.26 -10.16
N LEU A 427 7.37 -23.99 -10.13
CA LEU A 427 8.25 -24.10 -11.30
C LEU A 427 9.10 -25.37 -11.15
N ALA A 428 8.52 -26.51 -11.49
CA ALA A 428 9.22 -27.79 -11.40
C ALA A 428 10.16 -27.95 -12.61
N SER A 429 11.46 -28.07 -12.36
CA SER A 429 12.54 -28.11 -13.36
C SER A 429 12.42 -29.19 -14.45
N SER A 430 11.55 -30.18 -14.25
CA SER A 430 11.24 -31.25 -15.22
C SER A 430 9.82 -31.22 -15.81
N SER A 431 8.91 -30.34 -15.34
CA SER A 431 7.47 -30.47 -15.68
C SER A 431 6.65 -29.18 -15.75
N GLY A 432 7.30 -28.04 -16.05
CA GLY A 432 6.64 -26.78 -16.38
C GLY A 432 5.98 -26.06 -15.21
N VAL A 433 5.14 -25.06 -15.50
CA VAL A 433 4.41 -24.31 -14.46
C VAL A 433 3.13 -25.04 -14.08
N LYS A 434 2.97 -25.29 -12.77
CA LYS A 434 1.80 -25.98 -12.20
C LYS A 434 1.20 -25.17 -11.05
N ASN A 435 -0.12 -25.01 -11.05
CA ASN A 435 -0.86 -24.42 -9.93
C ASN A 435 -1.30 -25.49 -8.94
N THR A 436 -0.37 -26.05 -8.17
CA THR A 436 -0.62 -27.17 -7.24
C THR A 436 -0.02 -26.97 -5.84
N SER A 437 0.84 -25.98 -5.66
CA SER A 437 1.67 -25.83 -4.47
C SER A 437 0.96 -25.12 -3.32
N SER A 438 1.60 -25.03 -2.17
CA SER A 438 1.07 -24.50 -0.91
C SER A 438 2.21 -23.94 -0.06
N ASP A 439 1.87 -23.20 0.99
CA ASP A 439 2.81 -22.32 1.67
C ASP A 439 4.03 -23.05 2.25
N GLY A 440 5.23 -22.51 1.99
CA GLY A 440 6.51 -23.07 2.41
C GLY A 440 7.29 -23.85 1.33
N ASP A 441 6.66 -24.24 0.23
CA ASP A 441 7.34 -24.88 -0.91
C ASP A 441 8.35 -23.92 -1.58
N GLN A 442 9.62 -24.32 -1.65
CA GLN A 442 10.70 -23.50 -2.21
C GLN A 442 10.64 -23.38 -3.74
N GLU A 443 10.00 -24.33 -4.44
CA GLU A 443 9.76 -24.24 -5.89
C GLU A 443 8.53 -23.37 -6.24
N SER A 444 7.84 -22.81 -5.23
CA SER A 444 6.78 -21.80 -5.41
C SER A 444 7.30 -20.36 -5.41
N LEU A 445 8.59 -20.17 -5.12
CA LEU A 445 9.25 -18.87 -5.12
C LEU A 445 9.77 -18.55 -6.52
N PHE A 446 9.48 -17.33 -6.97
CA PHE A 446 9.95 -16.78 -8.22
C PHE A 446 10.66 -15.46 -7.94
N GLU A 447 11.86 -15.26 -8.48
CA GLU A 447 12.49 -13.95 -8.48
C GLU A 447 11.93 -13.12 -9.66
N MET A 448 11.70 -11.82 -9.46
CA MET A 448 11.09 -10.96 -10.48
C MET A 448 12.12 -9.96 -11.01
N LEU A 449 12.58 -10.22 -12.24
CA LEU A 449 13.45 -9.33 -13.00
C LEU A 449 12.60 -8.39 -13.86
N THR A 450 12.66 -7.09 -13.57
CA THR A 450 12.22 -6.04 -14.49
C THR A 450 13.31 -5.79 -15.53
N VAL A 451 12.91 -5.69 -16.80
CA VAL A 451 13.73 -5.49 -17.99
C VAL A 451 13.09 -4.40 -18.84
N ASN A 452 13.64 -3.19 -18.88
CA ASN A 452 13.09 -2.08 -19.68
C ASN A 452 14.10 -1.58 -20.71
N LYS A 453 13.80 -1.76 -22.00
CA LYS A 453 14.55 -1.14 -23.11
C LYS A 453 14.13 0.32 -23.22
N VAL A 454 15.04 1.26 -22.93
CA VAL A 454 14.63 2.65 -22.68
C VAL A 454 14.09 3.37 -23.93
N ASN A 455 14.46 2.90 -25.12
CA ASN A 455 13.95 3.39 -26.40
C ASN A 455 12.72 2.61 -26.94
N ASP A 456 12.27 1.56 -26.25
CA ASP A 456 11.15 0.73 -26.72
C ASP A 456 9.81 1.25 -26.18
N LYS A 457 8.92 1.66 -27.09
CA LYS A 457 7.56 2.10 -26.77
C LYS A 457 6.59 0.90 -26.60
N GLN A 458 7.03 -0.33 -26.88
CA GLN A 458 6.29 -1.55 -26.50
C GLN A 458 6.72 -2.01 -25.12
N ILE A 459 5.78 -1.95 -24.18
CA ILE A 459 6.04 -2.27 -22.78
C ILE A 459 5.78 -3.76 -22.57
N ARG A 460 6.89 -4.49 -22.41
CA ARG A 460 7.00 -5.94 -22.17
C ARG A 460 8.22 -6.13 -21.29
N GLN A 461 8.03 -6.28 -19.97
CA GLN A 461 9.12 -5.92 -19.05
C GLN A 461 9.40 -6.86 -17.88
N ILE A 462 8.66 -7.95 -17.64
CA ILE A 462 8.95 -8.80 -16.48
C ILE A 462 9.28 -10.23 -16.89
N VAL A 463 10.39 -10.73 -16.35
CA VAL A 463 10.84 -12.11 -16.46
C VAL A 463 10.82 -12.73 -15.06
N PHE A 464 10.18 -13.89 -14.93
CA PHE A 464 10.23 -14.67 -13.70
C PHE A 464 11.37 -15.68 -13.78
N ARG A 465 12.23 -15.70 -12.76
CA ARG A 465 13.35 -16.64 -12.63
C ARG A 465 13.06 -17.63 -11.50
N SER A 466 13.55 -18.86 -11.63
CA SER A 466 13.47 -19.87 -10.58
C SER A 466 14.30 -19.47 -9.35
N ASN A 467 13.84 -19.88 -8.17
CA ASN A 467 14.54 -19.70 -6.89
C ASN A 467 15.96 -20.34 -6.87
N ASP A 468 16.19 -21.37 -7.70
CA ASP A 468 17.51 -21.97 -7.89
C ASP A 468 18.48 -21.12 -8.75
N GLY A 469 17.98 -20.11 -9.46
CA GLY A 469 18.79 -19.25 -10.34
C GLY A 469 19.25 -19.91 -11.64
N GLU A 470 18.70 -21.06 -12.04
CA GLU A 470 19.10 -21.77 -13.27
C GLU A 470 18.20 -21.48 -14.48
N GLN A 471 16.93 -21.11 -14.27
CA GLN A 471 15.91 -21.13 -15.32
C GLN A 471 14.97 -19.91 -15.26
N SER A 472 14.42 -19.51 -16.41
CA SER A 472 13.40 -18.46 -16.53
C SER A 472 12.10 -18.98 -17.12
N LEU A 473 10.98 -18.30 -16.89
CA LEU A 473 9.69 -18.63 -17.50
C LEU A 473 9.69 -18.35 -19.01
N THR A 474 8.92 -19.15 -19.75
CA THR A 474 8.57 -18.87 -21.16
C THR A 474 7.16 -19.35 -21.50
N ALA A 475 6.49 -18.62 -22.40
CA ALA A 475 5.28 -19.06 -23.07
C ALA A 475 5.65 -19.89 -24.31
N ARG A 476 5.09 -21.10 -24.45
CA ARG A 476 5.26 -21.92 -25.66
C ARG A 476 4.06 -21.82 -26.59
N LYS A 477 4.27 -22.25 -27.85
CA LYS A 477 3.21 -22.50 -28.83
C LYS A 477 2.06 -23.33 -28.22
N LEU A 478 0.82 -23.01 -28.61
CA LEU A 478 -0.42 -23.53 -28.00
C LEU A 478 -0.58 -23.20 -26.49
N GLY A 479 0.23 -22.27 -25.98
CA GLY A 479 0.10 -21.67 -24.67
C GLY A 479 0.75 -22.40 -23.49
N ALA A 480 1.44 -23.52 -23.66
CA ALA A 480 2.02 -24.19 -22.49
C ALA A 480 3.08 -23.30 -21.80
N VAL A 481 2.93 -23.06 -20.49
CA VAL A 481 3.89 -22.25 -19.72
C VAL A 481 4.94 -23.16 -19.08
N SER A 482 6.21 -22.85 -19.27
CA SER A 482 7.31 -23.70 -18.85
C SER A 482 8.54 -22.91 -18.43
N THR A 483 9.62 -23.62 -18.09
CA THR A 483 10.96 -23.05 -18.15
C THR A 483 11.43 -22.90 -19.60
N SER A 484 12.30 -21.91 -19.84
CA SER A 484 13.06 -21.71 -21.09
C SER A 484 14.27 -22.66 -21.20
N GLY A 485 14.75 -23.20 -20.06
CA GLY A 485 15.99 -23.96 -19.98
C GLY A 485 17.25 -23.08 -19.94
N ARG A 486 17.10 -21.77 -19.68
CA ARG A 486 18.20 -20.80 -19.53
C ARG A 486 17.85 -19.72 -18.50
N LEU A 487 18.84 -19.08 -17.91
CA LEU A 487 18.67 -17.86 -17.11
C LEU A 487 18.59 -16.63 -18.00
N ILE A 488 17.79 -15.64 -17.61
CA ILE A 488 17.80 -14.30 -18.19
C ILE A 488 18.45 -13.32 -17.20
N ASP A 489 19.42 -12.58 -17.70
CA ASP A 489 20.23 -11.62 -16.95
C ASP A 489 20.79 -10.54 -17.89
N GLU A 490 21.66 -9.67 -17.36
CA GLU A 490 22.38 -8.62 -18.10
C GLU A 490 23.28 -9.14 -19.23
N THR A 491 23.71 -10.41 -19.18
CA THR A 491 24.53 -11.05 -20.22
C THR A 491 23.65 -11.72 -21.28
N GLN A 492 22.47 -12.19 -20.89
CA GLN A 492 21.56 -12.97 -21.71
C GLN A 492 20.17 -12.33 -21.80
N LEU A 493 20.01 -11.45 -22.80
CA LEU A 493 18.73 -10.77 -23.06
C LEU A 493 17.56 -11.76 -23.31
N PRO A 494 16.34 -11.43 -22.83
CA PRO A 494 15.16 -12.25 -23.07
C PRO A 494 14.67 -12.15 -24.52
N SER A 495 14.12 -13.27 -25.00
CA SER A 495 13.29 -13.30 -26.20
C SER A 495 11.87 -12.81 -25.89
N SER A 496 11.07 -12.56 -26.92
CA SER A 496 9.68 -12.11 -26.76
C SER A 496 8.76 -13.16 -26.11
N ASP A 497 9.12 -14.45 -26.13
CA ASP A 497 8.41 -15.53 -25.43
C ASP A 497 8.80 -15.66 -23.95
N GLU A 498 9.76 -14.89 -23.45
CA GLU A 498 10.21 -14.88 -22.04
C GLU A 498 9.80 -13.58 -21.30
N LEU A 499 9.24 -12.59 -22.01
CA LEU A 499 8.77 -11.33 -21.47
C LEU A 499 7.26 -11.35 -21.18
N PHE A 500 6.91 -11.02 -19.94
CA PHE A 500 5.54 -10.94 -19.45
C PHE A 500 5.16 -9.51 -19.02
N ASN A 501 3.87 -9.28 -18.83
CA ASN A 501 3.28 -8.01 -18.37
C ASN A 501 2.41 -8.18 -17.13
N ILE A 502 2.22 -7.06 -16.42
CA ILE A 502 1.82 -6.97 -15.02
C ILE A 502 1.08 -5.62 -14.81
N ILE A 503 -0.16 -5.63 -14.28
CA ILE A 503 -1.17 -4.55 -14.48
C ILE A 503 -2.09 -4.30 -13.24
N LEU A 504 -1.66 -3.60 -12.18
CA LEU A 504 -2.44 -3.36 -10.95
C LEU A 504 -3.90 -2.92 -11.19
N THR A 505 -4.87 -3.74 -10.74
CA THR A 505 -6.29 -3.48 -11.01
C THR A 505 -7.34 -3.94 -9.97
N ASN A 506 -6.99 -4.46 -8.77
CA ASN A 506 -7.96 -4.46 -7.62
C ASN A 506 -8.22 -3.04 -7.12
N ARG A 507 -7.44 -2.09 -7.61
CA ARG A 507 -7.54 -0.66 -7.38
C ARG A 507 -8.31 -0.02 -8.55
N THR A 508 -9.61 0.22 -8.39
CA THR A 508 -10.35 1.19 -9.24
C THR A 508 -9.83 2.61 -9.03
N SER A 509 -9.29 2.87 -7.85
CA SER A 509 -8.48 4.03 -7.50
C SER A 509 -7.38 3.64 -6.51
N ILE A 510 -6.28 4.39 -6.55
CA ILE A 510 -5.05 4.22 -5.79
C ILE A 510 -4.74 5.49 -4.99
N VAL A 511 -4.06 5.34 -3.87
CA VAL A 511 -3.38 6.42 -3.15
C VAL A 511 -1.88 6.16 -3.27
N PHE A 512 -1.07 7.22 -3.29
CA PHE A 512 0.39 7.09 -3.19
C PHE A 512 0.87 7.79 -1.93
N LEU A 513 1.59 7.08 -1.06
CA LEU A 513 2.25 7.61 0.13
C LEU A 513 3.76 7.73 -0.13
N SER A 514 4.33 8.93 0.02
CA SER A 514 5.77 9.15 -0.20
C SER A 514 6.58 8.62 0.97
N SER A 515 7.49 7.68 0.70
CA SER A 515 8.37 7.11 1.73
C SER A 515 9.29 8.17 2.35
N LEU A 516 9.63 9.23 1.61
CA LEU A 516 10.53 10.30 2.07
C LEU A 516 9.87 11.24 3.08
N THR A 517 8.69 11.78 2.74
CA THR A 517 8.00 12.83 3.51
C THR A 517 7.06 12.24 4.57
N GLY A 518 6.59 11.01 4.37
CA GLY A 518 5.48 10.42 5.12
C GLY A 518 4.13 11.10 4.84
N GLY A 519 4.00 11.79 3.71
CA GLY A 519 2.77 12.46 3.27
C GLY A 519 2.22 11.86 1.97
N PHE A 520 0.90 11.99 1.78
CA PHE A 520 0.21 11.52 0.60
C PHE A 520 0.50 12.41 -0.61
N LEU A 521 0.51 11.80 -1.79
CA LEU A 521 0.53 12.49 -3.07
C LEU A 521 -0.84 13.12 -3.34
N VAL A 522 -0.86 14.43 -3.56
CA VAL A 522 -2.06 15.24 -3.75
C VAL A 522 -1.82 16.36 -4.76
N ARG A 523 -2.90 17.00 -5.19
CA ARG A 523 -2.89 18.26 -5.92
C ARG A 523 -2.35 19.40 -5.06
N GLY A 524 -1.15 19.85 -5.38
CA GLY A 524 -0.52 21.04 -4.83
C GLY A 524 -0.96 22.33 -5.51
N LYS A 525 -0.13 23.37 -5.38
CA LYS A 525 -0.39 24.69 -5.94
C LYS A 525 -0.35 24.65 -7.48
N GLN A 526 -1.22 25.42 -8.12
CA GLN A 526 -1.32 25.50 -9.59
C GLN A 526 -1.51 24.12 -10.27
N ASN A 527 -2.09 23.16 -9.55
CA ASN A 527 -2.28 21.75 -9.94
C ASN A 527 -0.98 20.91 -10.08
N ILE A 528 0.21 21.46 -9.77
CA ILE A 528 1.45 20.67 -9.66
C ILE A 528 1.28 19.67 -8.51
N LEU A 529 1.77 18.43 -8.66
CA LEU A 529 1.65 17.43 -7.59
C LEU A 529 2.60 17.72 -6.41
N ASP A 530 2.12 17.43 -5.20
CA ASP A 530 2.81 17.66 -3.93
C ASP A 530 2.63 16.42 -3.02
N SER A 531 3.68 16.00 -2.31
CA SER A 531 3.71 14.81 -1.45
C SER A 531 3.64 15.13 0.06
N ASN A 532 3.15 16.30 0.43
CA ASN A 532 2.88 16.71 1.80
C ASN A 532 1.42 16.48 2.23
N GLY A 533 0.62 15.74 1.45
CA GLY A 533 -0.81 15.54 1.69
C GLY A 533 -1.09 14.94 3.07
N VAL A 534 -1.88 15.65 3.88
CA VAL A 534 -2.32 15.21 5.22
C VAL A 534 -3.62 14.42 5.16
N ALA A 535 -4.44 14.70 4.15
CA ALA A 535 -5.46 13.80 3.63
C ALA A 535 -4.96 13.28 2.27
N TYR A 536 -5.40 12.08 1.89
CA TYR A 536 -5.09 11.48 0.60
C TYR A 536 -6.01 11.99 -0.52
N GLU A 537 -5.53 12.01 -1.76
CA GLU A 537 -6.36 12.20 -2.96
C GLU A 537 -6.44 10.86 -3.72
N PRO A 538 -7.64 10.29 -3.94
CA PRO A 538 -7.78 9.04 -4.67
C PRO A 538 -7.62 9.27 -6.18
N PHE A 539 -6.57 8.68 -6.77
CA PHE A 539 -6.37 8.70 -8.22
C PHE A 539 -7.04 7.47 -8.84
N TYR A 540 -8.06 7.68 -9.65
CA TYR A 540 -8.73 6.62 -10.41
C TYR A 540 -7.81 6.12 -11.52
N ILE A 541 -7.76 4.81 -11.72
CA ILE A 541 -6.82 4.16 -12.64
C ILE A 541 -7.55 3.73 -13.91
N ARG A 542 -7.00 4.10 -15.09
CA ARG A 542 -7.36 3.44 -16.35
C ARG A 542 -6.14 2.71 -16.91
N VAL A 543 -6.31 1.43 -17.26
CA VAL A 543 -5.30 0.63 -17.98
C VAL A 543 -5.37 0.96 -19.46
N THR A 544 -4.21 1.06 -20.11
CA THR A 544 -4.09 1.41 -21.53
C THR A 544 -3.89 0.17 -22.41
N LYS A 545 -4.03 0.30 -23.73
CA LYS A 545 -3.61 -0.72 -24.70
C LYS A 545 -2.12 -1.10 -24.59
N ARG A 546 -1.27 -0.23 -24.02
CA ARG A 546 0.17 -0.45 -23.78
C ARG A 546 0.47 -1.15 -22.44
N HIS A 547 -0.57 -1.56 -21.69
CA HIS A 547 -0.45 -2.14 -20.33
C HIS A 547 0.18 -1.19 -19.30
N THR A 548 0.02 0.12 -19.54
CA THR A 548 0.38 1.21 -18.62
C THR A 548 -0.87 1.80 -17.97
N TYR A 549 -0.67 2.83 -17.15
CA TYR A 549 -1.71 3.46 -16.36
C TYR A 549 -1.84 4.94 -16.72
N LYS A 550 -3.09 5.40 -16.84
CA LYS A 550 -3.48 6.81 -16.85
C LYS A 550 -4.18 7.10 -15.51
N PHE A 551 -3.68 8.10 -14.77
CA PHE A 551 -4.14 8.42 -13.41
C PHE A 551 -5.02 9.68 -13.38
N PHE A 552 -6.24 9.56 -12.86
CA PHE A 552 -7.26 10.59 -12.89
C PHE A 552 -7.64 11.05 -11.47
N ALA A 553 -7.53 12.35 -11.19
CA ALA A 553 -8.10 12.97 -10.00
C ALA A 553 -9.54 13.44 -10.27
N ARG A 554 -10.49 13.12 -9.40
CA ARG A 554 -11.87 13.63 -9.51
C ARG A 554 -11.99 15.03 -8.93
N ASN A 555 -12.59 15.95 -9.68
CA ASN A 555 -12.79 17.33 -9.28
C ASN A 555 -14.10 17.50 -8.47
N PRO A 556 -14.26 18.57 -7.65
CA PRO A 556 -15.48 18.79 -6.84
C PRO A 556 -16.78 18.91 -7.66
N ASN A 557 -16.68 19.40 -8.90
CA ASN A 557 -17.77 19.45 -9.89
C ASN A 557 -18.00 18.12 -10.62
N SER A 558 -17.37 17.03 -10.19
CA SER A 558 -17.38 15.70 -10.80
C SER A 558 -16.82 15.59 -12.24
N THR A 559 -16.09 16.58 -12.74
CA THR A 559 -15.18 16.36 -13.88
C THR A 559 -13.89 15.67 -13.42
N TYR A 560 -12.99 15.35 -14.34
CA TYR A 560 -11.68 14.78 -14.01
C TYR A 560 -10.53 15.71 -14.43
N SER A 561 -9.40 15.55 -13.76
CA SER A 561 -8.09 16.00 -14.21
C SER A 561 -7.16 14.79 -14.29
N ILE A 562 -6.24 14.76 -15.25
CA ILE A 562 -5.32 13.65 -15.51
C ILE A 562 -3.88 14.03 -15.14
N TRP A 563 -3.09 13.07 -14.65
CA TRP A 563 -1.65 13.26 -14.47
C TRP A 563 -0.97 13.56 -15.81
N ALA A 564 -0.21 14.64 -15.87
CA ALA A 564 0.47 15.13 -17.06
C ALA A 564 1.96 15.35 -16.76
N ALA A 565 2.81 14.57 -17.41
CA ALA A 565 4.26 14.63 -17.36
C ALA A 565 4.81 15.57 -18.45
N SER A 566 5.39 16.70 -18.06
CA SER A 566 5.94 17.69 -19.00
C SER A 566 7.44 17.51 -19.25
N LEU A 567 7.90 17.89 -20.44
CA LEU A 567 9.29 17.74 -20.93
C LEU A 567 10.33 18.66 -20.23
N ASP A 568 9.88 19.48 -19.28
CA ASP A 568 10.67 20.31 -18.37
C ASP A 568 10.95 19.63 -17.02
N GLY A 569 10.23 18.55 -16.71
CA GLY A 569 10.30 17.78 -15.46
C GLY A 569 9.08 17.97 -14.57
N THR A 570 8.17 18.89 -14.91
CA THR A 570 6.97 19.19 -14.11
C THR A 570 5.95 18.05 -14.22
N LEU A 571 5.37 17.66 -13.08
CA LEU A 571 4.27 16.68 -13.00
C LEU A 571 3.04 17.35 -12.38
N GLN A 572 1.95 17.44 -13.14
CA GLN A 572 0.77 18.23 -12.78
C GLN A 572 -0.56 17.55 -13.15
N LEU A 573 -1.68 18.06 -12.63
CA LEU A 573 -3.04 17.64 -12.96
C LEU A 573 -3.67 18.58 -13.99
N GLU A 574 -3.84 18.11 -15.22
CA GLU A 574 -4.47 18.88 -16.30
C GLU A 574 -5.97 18.52 -16.42
N PRO A 575 -6.89 19.49 -16.54
CA PRO A 575 -8.31 19.21 -16.75
C PRO A 575 -8.53 18.37 -18.01
N THR A 576 -9.40 17.35 -17.93
CA THR A 576 -9.71 16.48 -19.06
C THR A 576 -11.21 16.25 -19.22
N HIS A 577 -11.62 16.00 -20.46
CA HIS A 577 -12.96 15.50 -20.77
C HIS A 577 -13.06 13.97 -20.67
N GLN A 578 -11.92 13.27 -20.59
CA GLN A 578 -11.89 11.81 -20.47
C GLN A 578 -12.23 11.35 -19.05
N THR A 579 -12.93 10.22 -18.94
CA THR A 579 -13.18 9.52 -17.68
C THR A 579 -12.26 8.31 -17.50
N PRO A 580 -12.11 7.78 -16.27
CA PRO A 580 -11.41 6.51 -16.01
C PRO A 580 -12.05 5.30 -16.70
N THR A 581 -13.30 5.43 -17.16
CA THR A 581 -14.13 4.35 -17.73
C THR A 581 -14.37 4.49 -19.24
N ASP A 582 -13.71 5.43 -19.92
CA ASP A 582 -13.85 5.59 -21.38
C ASP A 582 -13.09 4.50 -22.15
N ASP A 583 -13.77 3.85 -23.11
CA ASP A 583 -13.14 2.93 -24.06
C ASP A 583 -12.27 3.66 -25.09
N GLU A 584 -11.05 3.17 -25.33
CA GLU A 584 -10.10 3.71 -26.33
C GLU A 584 -10.47 3.31 -27.78
N ASN A 585 -11.67 3.70 -28.24
CA ASN A 585 -12.24 3.32 -29.54
C ASN A 585 -11.73 4.18 -30.73
N ASN A 586 -10.73 3.64 -31.46
CA ASN A 586 -10.42 3.88 -32.87
C ASN A 586 -10.32 5.34 -33.40
N LYS A 587 -9.30 6.10 -32.99
CA LYS A 587 -8.73 7.23 -33.79
C LYS A 587 -7.19 7.36 -33.66
N ASP A 588 -6.51 6.21 -33.69
CA ASP A 588 -5.06 6.13 -33.45
C ASP A 588 -4.26 6.40 -34.74
N THR A 589 -3.88 7.66 -34.99
CA THR A 589 -2.80 8.04 -35.93
C THR A 589 -1.47 8.22 -35.19
N GLU A 590 -0.33 8.19 -35.89
CA GLU A 590 1.00 8.28 -35.25
C GLU A 590 1.22 9.59 -34.47
N ASP A 591 0.64 10.71 -34.92
CA ASP A 591 0.63 11.97 -34.17
C ASP A 591 -0.15 11.89 -32.85
N THR A 592 -1.23 11.10 -32.80
CA THR A 592 -1.98 10.82 -31.56
C THR A 592 -1.12 10.01 -30.59
N ILE A 593 -0.36 9.02 -31.09
CA ILE A 593 0.48 8.13 -30.27
C ILE A 593 1.55 8.92 -29.50
N ASN A 594 2.20 9.91 -30.12
CA ASN A 594 3.23 10.71 -29.43
C ASN A 594 2.63 11.73 -28.43
N ASN A 595 1.41 12.24 -28.66
CA ASN A 595 0.74 13.15 -27.73
C ASN A 595 0.20 12.45 -26.46
N ASP A 596 -0.09 11.15 -26.54
CA ASP A 596 -0.71 10.37 -25.45
C ASP A 596 0.30 9.93 -24.36
N LEU A 597 1.59 9.77 -24.71
CA LEU A 597 2.65 9.38 -23.76
C LEU A 597 2.84 10.38 -22.60
N LYS A 598 2.41 11.63 -22.78
CA LYS A 598 2.39 12.68 -21.74
C LYS A 598 1.58 12.28 -20.50
N TYR A 599 0.60 11.38 -20.66
CA TYR A 599 -0.34 10.99 -19.60
C TYR A 599 -0.14 9.54 -19.12
N GLU A 600 0.86 8.83 -19.66
CA GLU A 600 1.09 7.42 -19.36
C GLU A 600 2.26 7.17 -18.42
N PHE A 601 1.97 6.35 -17.42
CA PHE A 601 2.88 5.97 -16.35
C PHE A 601 2.94 4.45 -16.21
N GLN A 602 4.06 3.95 -15.71
CA GLN A 602 4.25 2.53 -15.40
C GLN A 602 4.64 2.36 -13.93
N LEU A 603 4.21 1.25 -13.33
CA LEU A 603 4.54 0.86 -11.96
C LEU A 603 5.53 -0.30 -11.96
N HIS A 604 6.64 -0.15 -11.23
CA HIS A 604 7.63 -1.20 -10.98
C HIS A 604 7.54 -1.63 -9.52
N PHE A 605 7.17 -2.88 -9.26
CA PHE A 605 6.83 -3.37 -7.91
C PHE A 605 8.07 -3.80 -7.12
N LEU A 606 8.19 -3.32 -5.87
CA LEU A 606 9.41 -3.45 -5.04
C LEU A 606 9.21 -4.29 -3.76
N GLY A 607 8.09 -5.00 -3.68
CA GLY A 607 7.65 -5.67 -2.44
C GLY A 607 6.99 -4.73 -1.44
N HIS A 608 6.42 -5.30 -0.37
CA HIS A 608 5.77 -4.56 0.74
C HIS A 608 4.80 -3.44 0.30
N SER A 609 4.01 -3.68 -0.76
CA SER A 609 3.13 -2.69 -1.39
C SER A 609 3.82 -1.38 -1.81
N ARG A 610 5.08 -1.44 -2.26
CA ARG A 610 5.84 -0.28 -2.77
C ARG A 610 6.15 -0.39 -4.26
N VAL A 611 6.24 0.78 -4.90
CA VAL A 611 6.49 0.94 -6.34
C VAL A 611 7.47 2.07 -6.63
N LEU A 612 8.19 1.95 -7.76
CA LEU A 612 8.65 3.12 -8.53
C LEU A 612 7.57 3.47 -9.56
N ILE A 613 7.39 4.75 -9.83
CA ILE A 613 6.51 5.22 -10.90
C ILE A 613 7.38 5.79 -12.02
N GLN A 614 7.31 5.21 -13.21
CA GLN A 614 8.01 5.70 -14.41
C GLN A 614 7.06 6.53 -15.28
N SER A 615 7.56 7.64 -15.84
CA SER A 615 6.91 8.36 -16.95
C SER A 615 7.34 7.76 -18.30
N LEU A 616 6.40 7.63 -19.25
CA LEU A 616 6.77 7.32 -20.64
C LEU A 616 7.24 8.55 -21.42
N ASN A 617 6.88 9.76 -20.97
CA ASN A 617 7.35 11.01 -21.56
C ASN A 617 8.73 11.35 -21.01
N SER A 618 9.77 10.67 -21.53
CA SER A 618 11.16 10.85 -21.07
C SER A 618 11.74 12.20 -21.51
N GLN A 619 12.50 12.81 -20.61
CA GLN A 619 13.07 14.15 -20.80
C GLN A 619 14.12 14.19 -21.93
N ARG A 620 15.10 13.26 -21.88
CA ARG A 620 16.31 13.26 -22.73
C ARG A 620 16.95 11.87 -22.80
N GLY A 621 16.99 11.28 -24.00
CA GLY A 621 17.84 10.13 -24.33
C GLY A 621 17.50 8.82 -23.62
N ASN A 622 18.46 7.89 -23.65
CA ASN A 622 18.31 6.47 -23.30
C ASN A 622 18.25 6.20 -21.78
N SER A 623 17.65 7.09 -20.98
CA SER A 623 17.57 6.96 -19.52
C SER A 623 16.13 6.94 -19.00
N ILE A 624 15.87 6.10 -17.98
CA ILE A 624 14.57 5.98 -17.31
C ILE A 624 14.23 7.28 -16.56
N SER A 625 12.97 7.72 -16.68
CA SER A 625 12.47 8.91 -15.98
C SER A 625 11.45 8.51 -14.92
N LEU A 626 11.76 8.80 -13.64
CA LEU A 626 10.98 8.37 -12.48
C LEU A 626 10.32 9.55 -11.76
N VAL A 627 9.14 9.33 -11.20
CA VAL A 627 8.45 10.27 -10.32
C VAL A 627 9.13 10.30 -8.96
N LYS A 628 9.59 11.47 -8.55
CA LYS A 628 10.43 11.69 -7.37
C LYS A 628 9.81 12.74 -6.45
N SER A 629 9.75 12.41 -5.16
CA SER A 629 9.47 13.36 -4.07
C SER A 629 10.76 14.07 -3.67
N GLU A 630 10.74 15.40 -3.57
CA GLU A 630 11.80 16.16 -2.89
C GLU A 630 11.48 16.34 -1.39
N VAL A 631 12.47 16.76 -0.60
CA VAL A 631 12.36 16.89 0.88
C VAL A 631 11.32 17.93 1.32
N LYS A 632 11.03 18.93 0.47
CA LYS A 632 9.97 19.92 0.67
C LYS A 632 8.58 19.42 0.28
N GLY A 633 8.50 18.24 -0.33
CA GLY A 633 7.30 17.64 -0.90
C GLY A 633 6.94 18.09 -2.31
N ASP A 634 7.75 18.94 -2.96
CA ASP A 634 7.62 19.18 -4.40
C ASP A 634 7.82 17.85 -5.17
N VAL A 635 6.95 17.54 -6.13
CA VAL A 635 7.02 16.31 -6.94
C VAL A 635 7.33 16.62 -8.39
N LYS A 636 8.26 15.87 -8.97
CA LYS A 636 8.75 16.07 -10.34
C LYS A 636 9.15 14.73 -10.97
N LEU A 637 9.46 14.77 -12.26
CA LEU A 637 10.27 13.75 -12.91
C LEU A 637 11.76 14.02 -12.68
N ASP A 638 12.53 12.95 -12.48
CA ASP A 638 13.98 12.97 -12.41
C ASP A 638 14.56 11.79 -13.22
N ILE A 639 15.85 11.85 -13.55
CA ILE A 639 16.57 10.77 -14.23
C ILE A 639 17.69 10.28 -13.31
N PRO A 640 17.62 9.04 -12.78
CA PRO A 640 18.74 8.39 -12.11
C PRO A 640 19.93 8.31 -13.07
N SER A 641 20.90 9.20 -12.88
CA SER A 641 21.94 9.50 -13.87
C SER A 641 23.23 8.74 -13.59
N GLY A 642 23.85 8.20 -14.64
CA GLY A 642 25.11 7.47 -14.54
C GLY A 642 26.22 8.32 -13.92
N GLY A 643 26.91 7.77 -12.90
CA GLY A 643 27.92 8.49 -12.11
C GLY A 643 27.77 8.37 -10.59
N GLY A 644 26.80 7.59 -10.08
CA GLY A 644 26.66 7.28 -8.65
C GLY A 644 25.35 7.71 -7.98
N GLY A 645 24.26 7.88 -8.74
CA GLY A 645 22.94 8.22 -8.20
C GLY A 645 22.03 7.00 -8.01
N ASP A 646 22.10 6.36 -6.83
CA ASP A 646 21.25 5.19 -6.51
C ASP A 646 19.77 5.55 -6.30
N ILE A 647 18.89 4.55 -6.42
CA ILE A 647 17.46 4.68 -6.09
C ILE A 647 17.31 4.75 -4.58
N THR A 648 17.23 6.00 -4.10
CA THR A 648 16.93 6.33 -2.71
C THR A 648 15.43 6.38 -2.44
N ILE A 649 15.07 6.40 -1.15
CA ILE A 649 13.75 6.69 -0.59
C ILE A 649 12.90 7.74 -1.32
N ASN A 650 13.51 8.73 -1.97
CA ASN A 650 12.85 9.81 -2.73
C ASN A 650 12.00 9.32 -3.92
N TYR A 651 12.27 8.12 -4.44
CA TYR A 651 11.58 7.53 -5.60
C TYR A 651 10.51 6.49 -5.21
N ILE A 652 10.38 6.16 -3.91
CA ILE A 652 9.64 4.99 -3.44
C ILE A 652 8.27 5.42 -2.91
N TRP A 653 7.21 4.88 -3.52
CA TRP A 653 5.81 5.19 -3.19
C TRP A 653 5.09 3.93 -2.68
N GLU A 654 4.29 4.06 -1.62
CA GLU A 654 3.47 2.98 -1.02
C GLU A 654 2.00 3.08 -1.45
N ILE A 655 1.34 1.93 -1.73
CA ILE A 655 0.10 1.78 -2.53
C ILE A 655 -0.89 0.69 -2.08
#